data_AF-A0A8H5FZ94-F1
#
_entry.id   AF-A0A8H5FZ94-F1
#
_cell.length_a   1.000
_cell.length_b   1.000
_cell.length_c   1.000
_cell.angle_alpha   90.00
_cell.angle_beta   90.00
_cell.angle_gamma   90.00
#
_symmetry.space_group_name_H-M   'P 1'
#
loop_
_entity.id
_entity.type
_entity.pdbx_description
1 polymer ?
#
loop_
_entity_poly.entity_id
_entity_poly.type
_entity_poly.pdbx_seq_one_letter_code
_entity_poly.pdbx_strand_id
1 'polypeptide(L)'
;MLRQSLSFIALWLASTTAQKSGSFADGGDTLVSAMMMFVGNPEKVYILDKAEGNAAQVKGHSAWGSVWDMNTHQAEVMDVRTNVFCSSGMHLPNGSFIALGGNGAVGVGGNIGSQFDPTQGTGAWDSVYQDFDGGRAIRILNPCGSGDNFNAPECQWFDDPTVLAMKSRRWYSTTEALQDGSVIIIGGFANGGYINRNYPNVDPQFEGGAAVCTYEFFPPRNQDPPTFNFLVSTSGLNAYPHTFLMPSGKLFVQANVSTVLWDYNANVETPLPPMPNGVVRVYPASGAVAMLPLTPDNQYNPTILFCGGNDMPEYNWGNYSWPYVNTWEYPASKDCQRITPEPTDGSSPQYEQDDDMLEGRTMGQFIILPDLTLLVVNGGLNGTAGYSQMTLQTPLFDLMPYGESLASGPVGTPAIYNPKAPKGKRWSNAGFDTSQIARLYHSSAMLLPDTSVLIAGSNPNIDVNTSTIYPTTYKAEIFYPSYFSAKTRPAPSGMPQKLSYGGDPFDITIPSNSYAGSSNDAAASAMVTLLRGGFTTHAMNMGQRAVQLRNSYTVKSDGTILLHVAQPPPNPYIFQPGPAFLYVVINGVPSNGSYVIVGNGVIGSQLTAADSTLPDSIKADASASGSGQAGSNEPSSAKSSKIAIIAGVVGGIVVIGLIGGLIGICLVRRKRAAQKNQPSNLEFAMNNSSKFVSGGVGSAAAGADHDRVYQRDMSDAGYPRGHGTGLRDSDSSAFLPLKHENTSMAWGEGPPSLSYDGRASMTFRDSEDTYRGPYVPPPSPSKQPMIYSPGSNPRF
;
A
#
# COMPACT_ATOMS: atom_id res chain seq x y z
N MET A 1 58.26 -9.72 22.56
CA MET A 1 58.26 -10.57 21.35
C MET A 1 56.83 -11.09 21.20
N LEU A 2 55.97 -10.37 20.47
CA LEU A 2 55.71 -10.54 19.03
C LEU A 2 55.18 -11.94 18.66
N ARG A 3 53.86 -12.00 18.47
CA ARG A 3 53.20 -12.66 17.32
C ARG A 3 51.85 -11.98 17.09
N GLN A 4 51.86 -10.98 16.21
CA GLN A 4 50.64 -10.39 15.66
C GLN A 4 50.07 -11.37 14.64
N SER A 5 48.81 -11.74 14.80
CA SER A 5 48.05 -12.41 13.74
C SER A 5 47.54 -11.34 12.77
N LEU A 6 48.21 -11.17 11.64
CA LEU A 6 47.73 -10.38 10.51
C LEU A 6 46.53 -11.11 9.88
N SER A 7 45.32 -10.76 10.31
CA SER A 7 44.11 -11.13 9.55
C SER A 7 44.14 -10.42 8.21
N PHE A 8 44.12 -11.21 7.13
CA PHE A 8 44.16 -10.68 5.77
C PHE A 8 42.92 -9.83 5.50
N ILE A 9 43.16 -8.61 5.00
CA ILE A 9 42.12 -7.75 4.43
C ILE A 9 41.62 -8.44 3.16
N ALA A 10 40.45 -9.07 3.25
CA ALA A 10 39.70 -9.47 2.07
C ALA A 10 39.11 -8.21 1.43
N LEU A 11 39.87 -7.56 0.55
CA LEU A 11 39.33 -6.58 -0.39
C LEU A 11 38.39 -7.30 -1.35
N TRP A 12 37.13 -7.45 -0.93
CA TRP A 12 36.05 -7.60 -1.89
C TRP A 12 35.95 -6.29 -2.67
N LEU A 13 36.46 -6.33 -3.90
CA LEU A 13 36.13 -5.34 -4.92
C LEU A 13 34.64 -5.51 -5.24
N ALA A 14 33.80 -4.87 -4.43
CA ALA A 14 32.44 -4.54 -4.85
C ALA A 14 32.60 -3.71 -6.14
N SER A 15 32.33 -4.34 -7.28
CA SER A 15 32.32 -3.66 -8.56
C SER A 15 31.16 -2.68 -8.54
N THR A 16 31.44 -1.42 -8.18
CA THR A 16 30.49 -0.31 -8.25
C THR A 16 30.18 -0.04 -9.71
N THR A 17 29.32 -0.86 -10.29
CA THR A 17 28.67 -0.56 -11.55
C THR A 17 27.95 0.77 -11.38
N ALA A 18 28.23 1.73 -12.27
CA ALA A 18 27.58 3.04 -12.19
C ALA A 18 26.06 2.83 -12.26
N GLN A 19 25.34 3.33 -11.26
CA GLN A 19 23.90 3.13 -11.11
C GLN A 19 23.18 3.71 -12.33
N LYS A 20 22.65 2.85 -13.20
CA LYS A 20 21.94 3.27 -14.40
C LYS A 20 20.56 3.78 -13.98
N SER A 21 20.28 5.05 -14.27
CA SER A 21 18.95 5.63 -14.08
C SER A 21 17.88 4.87 -14.86
N GLY A 22 16.73 4.67 -14.25
CA GLY A 22 15.60 3.92 -14.81
C GLY A 22 15.79 2.40 -14.79
N SER A 23 16.86 1.86 -14.19
CA SER A 23 17.09 0.42 -14.11
C SER A 23 16.88 -0.16 -12.72
N PHE A 24 16.74 -1.48 -12.70
CA PHE A 24 16.80 -2.30 -11.49
C PHE A 24 18.24 -2.81 -11.29
N ALA A 25 18.65 -2.96 -10.03
CA ALA A 25 19.82 -3.73 -9.61
C ALA A 25 19.41 -4.79 -8.59
N ASP A 26 20.30 -5.74 -8.36
CA ASP A 26 20.14 -6.79 -7.36
C ASP A 26 20.15 -6.18 -5.94
N GLY A 27 19.04 -6.36 -5.22
CA GLY A 27 18.88 -5.96 -3.82
C GLY A 27 19.26 -7.08 -2.84
N GLY A 28 19.73 -8.23 -3.33
CA GLY A 28 20.07 -9.39 -2.51
C GLY A 28 18.84 -10.21 -2.12
N ASP A 29 18.98 -10.95 -1.03
CA ASP A 29 17.94 -11.82 -0.47
C ASP A 29 17.49 -11.29 0.89
N THR A 30 16.17 -11.27 1.10
CA THR A 30 15.52 -10.73 2.31
C THR A 30 15.27 -11.80 3.39
N LEU A 31 15.62 -13.06 3.12
CA LEU A 31 15.47 -14.27 3.93
C LEU A 31 14.04 -14.70 4.27
N VAL A 32 13.09 -13.76 4.22
CA VAL A 32 11.64 -13.93 4.39
C VAL A 32 10.94 -13.09 3.31
N SER A 33 9.70 -13.39 2.92
CA SER A 33 9.04 -12.59 1.88
C SER A 33 8.66 -11.22 2.44
N ALA A 34 8.97 -10.14 1.71
CA ALA A 34 8.70 -8.78 2.19
C ALA A 34 7.23 -8.37 2.04
N MET A 35 6.35 -9.05 2.76
CA MET A 35 4.93 -8.74 2.87
C MET A 35 4.68 -7.38 3.56
N MET A 36 5.51 -7.07 4.55
CA MET A 36 5.46 -5.85 5.35
C MET A 36 6.88 -5.29 5.50
N MET A 37 7.06 -3.97 5.38
CA MET A 37 8.39 -3.36 5.37
C MET A 37 8.39 -1.89 5.84
N PHE A 38 9.49 -1.42 6.44
CA PHE A 38 9.70 -0.01 6.77
C PHE A 38 11.18 0.35 6.90
N VAL A 39 11.53 1.61 6.60
CA VAL A 39 12.86 2.17 6.93
C VAL A 39 12.89 2.56 8.39
N GLY A 40 13.70 1.87 9.20
CA GLY A 40 13.82 2.17 10.62
C GLY A 40 14.77 3.35 10.92
N ASN A 41 15.88 3.44 10.17
CA ASN A 41 16.94 4.43 10.36
C ASN A 41 17.73 4.62 9.03
N PRO A 42 18.82 5.42 8.97
CA PRO A 42 19.60 5.64 7.73
C PRO A 42 20.25 4.41 7.08
N GLU A 43 20.25 3.25 7.74
CA GLU A 43 21.06 2.08 7.34
C GLU A 43 20.24 0.80 7.17
N LYS A 44 19.10 0.69 7.88
CA LYS A 44 18.35 -0.56 8.03
C LYS A 44 16.89 -0.45 7.57
N VAL A 45 16.48 -1.44 6.79
CA VAL A 45 15.09 -1.72 6.45
C VAL A 45 14.65 -2.93 7.24
N TYR A 46 13.51 -2.84 7.92
CA TYR A 46 12.94 -3.96 8.66
C TYR A 46 11.81 -4.58 7.85
N ILE A 47 11.78 -5.91 7.85
CA ILE A 47 10.93 -6.73 6.99
C ILE A 47 10.18 -7.74 7.87
N LEU A 48 8.90 -7.90 7.61
CA LEU A 48 8.02 -8.87 8.24
C LEU A 48 7.28 -9.66 7.15
N ASP A 49 7.15 -10.96 7.37
CA ASP A 49 6.44 -11.93 6.55
C ASP A 49 5.39 -12.64 7.41
N LYS A 50 4.47 -13.41 6.85
CA LYS A 50 3.58 -14.26 7.67
C LYS A 50 4.36 -15.43 8.29
N ALA A 51 3.81 -16.02 9.35
CA ALA A 51 4.31 -17.31 9.82
C ALA A 51 4.02 -18.39 8.75
N GLU A 52 5.07 -18.96 8.18
CA GLU A 52 5.03 -19.99 7.13
C GLU A 52 6.34 -20.78 7.06
N GLY A 53 6.44 -21.74 6.13
CA GLY A 53 7.55 -22.68 5.96
C GLY A 53 8.85 -22.07 5.42
N ASN A 54 9.18 -20.84 5.81
CA ASN A 54 10.38 -20.12 5.38
C ASN A 54 11.66 -20.91 5.70
N ALA A 55 12.57 -20.97 4.72
CA ALA A 55 13.79 -21.78 4.82
C ALA A 55 14.82 -21.21 5.81
N ALA A 56 14.82 -19.88 6.01
CA ALA A 56 15.61 -19.23 7.04
C ALA A 56 15.07 -19.59 8.43
N GLN A 57 15.95 -19.83 9.40
CA GLN A 57 15.59 -20.29 10.74
C GLN A 57 16.10 -19.32 11.80
N VAL A 58 15.28 -19.06 12.82
CA VAL A 58 15.61 -18.26 14.00
C VAL A 58 15.17 -19.01 15.25
N LYS A 59 16.04 -19.08 16.28
CA LYS A 59 15.79 -19.74 17.58
C LYS A 59 15.18 -21.17 17.55
N GLY A 60 15.24 -21.87 16.42
CA GLY A 60 14.70 -23.23 16.26
C GLY A 60 13.34 -23.32 15.56
N HIS A 61 12.86 -22.23 14.95
CA HIS A 61 11.68 -22.19 14.07
C HIS A 61 11.96 -21.40 12.78
N SER A 62 11.04 -21.46 11.83
CA SER A 62 11.10 -20.65 10.60
C SER A 62 11.06 -19.16 10.93
N ALA A 63 11.87 -18.37 10.23
CA ALA A 63 11.88 -16.92 10.37
C ALA A 63 10.74 -16.29 9.56
N TRP A 64 10.09 -15.29 10.15
CA TRP A 64 9.15 -14.39 9.47
C TRP A 64 9.40 -12.91 9.81
N GLY A 65 10.60 -12.61 10.33
CA GLY A 65 11.12 -11.27 10.48
C GLY A 65 12.58 -11.23 10.05
N SER A 66 12.99 -10.13 9.42
CA SER A 66 14.40 -9.87 9.11
C SER A 66 14.72 -8.37 9.10
N VAL A 67 16.01 -8.05 9.17
CA VAL A 67 16.54 -6.70 8.97
C VAL A 67 17.52 -6.72 7.80
N TRP A 68 17.28 -5.89 6.80
CA TRP A 68 18.11 -5.73 5.60
C TRP A 68 18.97 -4.48 5.68
N ASP A 69 20.25 -4.62 5.35
CA ASP A 69 21.26 -3.57 5.41
C ASP A 69 21.47 -2.91 4.03
N MET A 70 21.29 -1.58 3.99
CA MET A 70 21.33 -0.79 2.76
C MET A 70 22.72 -0.69 2.11
N ASN A 71 23.80 -0.94 2.86
CA ASN A 71 25.18 -0.78 2.36
C ASN A 71 25.74 -2.09 1.77
N THR A 72 25.28 -3.23 2.28
CA THR A 72 25.77 -4.58 1.95
C THR A 72 24.76 -5.43 1.19
N HIS A 73 23.51 -4.99 1.15
CA HIS A 73 22.37 -5.72 0.58
C HIS A 73 22.17 -7.11 1.20
N GLN A 74 22.62 -7.31 2.45
CA GLN A 74 22.43 -8.55 3.21
C GLN A 74 21.29 -8.37 4.22
N ALA A 75 20.61 -9.47 4.55
CA ALA A 75 19.64 -9.50 5.64
C ALA A 75 20.07 -10.45 6.76
N GLU A 76 19.63 -10.14 7.98
CA GLU A 76 19.75 -10.99 9.17
C GLU A 76 18.35 -11.31 9.69
N VAL A 77 18.11 -12.56 10.12
CA VAL A 77 16.82 -12.96 10.69
C VAL A 77 16.58 -12.32 12.06
N MET A 78 15.31 -11.99 12.34
CA MET A 78 14.88 -11.48 13.64
C MET A 78 13.82 -12.40 14.23
N ASP A 79 13.86 -12.57 15.55
CA ASP A 79 12.82 -13.32 16.26
C ASP A 79 11.54 -12.48 16.37
N VAL A 80 10.43 -13.09 15.96
CA VAL A 80 9.07 -12.59 16.06
C VAL A 80 8.25 -13.81 16.47
N ARG A 81 7.41 -13.69 17.50
CA ARG A 81 6.79 -14.85 18.16
C ARG A 81 5.37 -15.11 17.68
N THR A 82 4.62 -14.05 17.41
CA THR A 82 3.21 -14.15 17.00
C THR A 82 3.05 -13.93 15.50
N ASN A 83 2.02 -14.54 14.91
CA ASN A 83 1.79 -14.48 13.47
C ASN A 83 1.37 -13.07 13.02
N VAL A 84 2.31 -12.34 12.40
CA VAL A 84 2.10 -10.96 11.92
C VAL A 84 1.26 -10.86 10.64
N PHE A 85 0.84 -11.96 10.02
CA PHE A 85 0.14 -11.96 8.72
C PHE A 85 -1.00 -10.93 8.70
N CYS A 86 -0.91 -9.94 7.80
CA CYS A 86 -1.85 -8.82 7.66
C CYS A 86 -2.01 -7.89 8.88
N SER A 87 -0.92 -7.70 9.63
CA SER A 87 -0.81 -6.60 10.58
C SER A 87 -0.86 -5.24 9.88
N SER A 88 -1.41 -4.23 10.56
CA SER A 88 -1.09 -2.84 10.28
C SER A 88 0.23 -2.44 10.96
N GLY A 89 0.73 -1.25 10.67
CA GLY A 89 1.92 -0.74 11.35
C GLY A 89 2.10 0.76 11.22
N MET A 90 2.82 1.35 12.16
CA MET A 90 3.04 2.79 12.23
C MET A 90 4.34 3.14 12.95
N HIS A 91 4.87 4.33 12.66
CA HIS A 91 5.97 4.93 13.42
C HIS A 91 5.47 5.54 14.73
N LEU A 92 6.35 5.69 15.71
CA LEU A 92 6.10 6.43 16.94
C LEU A 92 6.98 7.68 17.04
N PRO A 93 6.63 8.68 17.87
CA PRO A 93 7.36 9.95 17.98
C PRO A 93 8.85 9.83 18.29
N ASN A 94 9.25 8.81 19.05
CA ASN A 94 10.64 8.56 19.45
C ASN A 94 11.52 7.89 18.38
N GLY A 95 10.95 7.51 17.23
CA GLY A 95 11.67 6.76 16.17
C GLY A 95 11.45 5.25 16.21
N SER A 96 10.80 4.69 17.23
CA SER A 96 10.41 3.28 17.23
C SER A 96 9.22 3.01 16.29
N PHE A 97 9.02 1.76 15.91
CA PHE A 97 7.89 1.32 15.07
C PHE A 97 7.04 0.29 15.79
N ILE A 98 5.76 0.24 15.42
CA ILE A 98 4.81 -0.77 15.91
C ILE A 98 4.18 -1.54 14.75
N ALA A 99 3.94 -2.84 14.97
CA ALA A 99 3.10 -3.69 14.13
C ALA A 99 1.93 -4.23 14.96
N LEU A 100 0.72 -4.17 14.41
CA LEU A 100 -0.55 -4.24 15.14
C LEU A 100 -1.49 -5.29 14.53
N GLY A 101 -1.89 -6.26 15.35
CA GLY A 101 -2.73 -7.37 14.93
C GLY A 101 -1.96 -8.48 14.23
N GLY A 102 -2.64 -9.20 13.35
CA GLY A 102 -2.12 -10.39 12.70
C GLY A 102 -3.16 -11.49 12.59
N ASN A 103 -2.71 -12.71 12.29
CA ASN A 103 -3.57 -13.88 12.18
C ASN A 103 -3.48 -14.76 13.45
N GLY A 104 -4.36 -15.75 13.58
CA GLY A 104 -4.12 -16.88 14.48
C GLY A 104 -2.84 -17.65 14.13
N ALA A 105 -2.38 -18.51 15.05
CA ALA A 105 -1.27 -19.41 14.80
C ALA A 105 -1.60 -20.40 13.68
N VAL A 106 -0.62 -20.71 12.80
CA VAL A 106 -0.81 -21.58 11.64
C VAL A 106 0.24 -22.69 11.55
N GLY A 107 -0.20 -23.85 11.09
CA GLY A 107 0.68 -24.97 10.72
C GLY A 107 0.90 -25.06 9.21
N VAL A 108 1.67 -26.08 8.80
CA VAL A 108 2.03 -26.37 7.40
C VAL A 108 0.82 -26.34 6.47
N GLY A 109 0.93 -25.63 5.34
CA GLY A 109 -0.15 -25.41 4.37
C GLY A 109 -1.17 -24.35 4.82
N GLY A 110 -0.81 -23.46 5.75
CA GLY A 110 -1.75 -22.51 6.37
C GLY A 110 -2.84 -23.19 7.20
N ASN A 111 -2.54 -24.36 7.78
CA ASN A 111 -3.47 -25.09 8.63
C ASN A 111 -3.75 -24.33 9.94
N ILE A 112 -4.86 -24.59 10.64
CA ILE A 112 -5.04 -24.10 12.02
C ILE A 112 -3.90 -24.66 12.85
N GLY A 113 -3.20 -23.82 13.61
CA GLY A 113 -2.10 -24.25 14.47
C GLY A 113 -2.50 -25.37 15.43
N SER A 114 -1.55 -26.26 15.73
CA SER A 114 -1.74 -27.51 16.49
C SER A 114 -2.55 -27.41 17.80
N GLN A 115 -2.61 -26.22 18.42
CA GLN A 115 -3.50 -25.91 19.54
C GLN A 115 -4.58 -24.92 19.08
N PHE A 116 -5.83 -25.40 19.00
CA PHE A 116 -7.00 -24.59 18.64
C PHE A 116 -7.61 -23.88 19.86
N ASP A 117 -7.92 -22.59 19.74
CA ASP A 117 -8.74 -21.84 20.69
C ASP A 117 -10.21 -21.81 20.21
N PRO A 118 -11.12 -22.58 20.85
CA PRO A 118 -12.54 -22.60 20.48
C PRO A 118 -13.28 -21.31 20.85
N THR A 119 -12.70 -20.44 21.68
CA THR A 119 -13.30 -19.13 22.04
C THR A 119 -13.07 -18.07 20.98
N GLN A 120 -12.00 -18.19 20.19
CA GLN A 120 -11.67 -17.28 19.09
C GLN A 120 -11.91 -17.90 17.70
N GLY A 121 -11.98 -19.23 17.60
CA GLY A 121 -12.10 -19.94 16.33
C GLY A 121 -10.81 -19.97 15.52
N THR A 122 -9.65 -19.89 16.17
CA THR A 122 -8.32 -19.76 15.55
C THR A 122 -7.27 -20.62 16.25
N GLY A 123 -6.07 -20.76 15.67
CA GLY A 123 -4.94 -21.39 16.35
C GLY A 123 -4.38 -20.47 17.44
N ALA A 124 -4.19 -20.99 18.64
CA ALA A 124 -3.46 -20.34 19.73
C ALA A 124 -1.94 -20.49 19.55
N TRP A 125 -1.49 -21.66 19.08
CA TRP A 125 -0.09 -21.99 18.86
C TRP A 125 0.10 -23.17 17.89
N ASP A 126 1.14 -23.17 17.05
CA ASP A 126 1.55 -24.32 16.24
C ASP A 126 2.85 -24.99 16.68
N SER A 127 2.90 -26.33 16.60
CA SER A 127 4.07 -27.12 17.01
C SER A 127 5.20 -27.24 15.99
N VAL A 128 4.92 -26.95 14.71
CA VAL A 128 5.90 -27.02 13.61
C VAL A 128 6.50 -25.63 13.38
N TYR A 129 5.66 -24.61 13.20
CA TYR A 129 6.12 -23.24 13.00
C TYR A 129 6.39 -22.48 14.30
N GLN A 130 5.94 -22.99 15.46
CA GLN A 130 6.14 -22.40 16.79
C GLN A 130 5.60 -20.98 16.92
N ASP A 131 4.72 -20.57 16.00
CA ASP A 131 4.04 -19.28 16.02
C ASP A 131 2.92 -19.27 17.05
N PHE A 132 2.66 -18.08 17.59
CA PHE A 132 1.58 -17.80 18.51
C PHE A 132 0.50 -16.95 17.84
N ASP A 133 -0.72 -16.96 18.36
CA ASP A 133 -1.81 -16.09 17.91
C ASP A 133 -1.41 -14.61 17.93
N GLY A 134 -1.37 -14.00 16.74
CA GLY A 134 -1.07 -12.59 16.53
C GLY A 134 -2.29 -11.69 16.49
N GLY A 135 -3.52 -12.20 16.53
CA GLY A 135 -4.73 -11.43 16.27
C GLY A 135 -4.90 -10.18 17.14
N ARG A 136 -4.39 -10.19 18.38
CA ARG A 136 -4.39 -9.03 19.31
C ARG A 136 -3.00 -8.45 19.59
N ALA A 137 -1.94 -8.98 18.97
CA ALA A 137 -0.57 -8.63 19.31
C ALA A 137 -0.25 -7.16 19.00
N ILE A 138 0.57 -6.56 19.87
CA ILE A 138 1.22 -5.26 19.64
C ILE A 138 2.71 -5.51 19.72
N ARG A 139 3.39 -5.38 18.58
CA ARG A 139 4.83 -5.62 18.47
C ARG A 139 5.53 -4.29 18.37
N ILE A 140 6.59 -4.08 19.16
CA ILE A 140 7.35 -2.83 19.18
C ILE A 140 8.81 -3.11 18.85
N LEU A 141 9.40 -2.30 17.97
CA LEU A 141 10.82 -2.35 17.64
C LEU A 141 11.44 -0.96 17.79
N ASN A 142 12.62 -0.89 18.43
CA ASN A 142 13.51 0.27 18.31
C ASN A 142 14.55 -0.01 17.22
N PRO A 143 14.57 0.74 16.10
CA PRO A 143 15.51 0.50 15.01
C PRO A 143 16.98 0.70 15.40
N CYS A 144 17.73 -0.38 15.57
CA CYS A 144 19.18 -0.35 15.79
C CYS A 144 19.97 -0.13 14.48
N GLY A 145 21.09 0.57 14.57
CA GLY A 145 22.05 0.80 13.49
C GLY A 145 23.22 -0.19 13.52
N SER A 146 24.11 -0.12 12.53
CA SER A 146 25.22 -1.09 12.37
C SER A 146 26.30 -1.02 13.45
N GLY A 147 26.28 0.02 14.29
CA GLY A 147 27.14 0.13 15.48
C GLY A 147 26.57 -0.52 16.75
N ASP A 148 25.30 -0.92 16.73
CA ASP A 148 24.59 -1.46 17.89
C ASP A 148 24.70 -2.99 17.96
N ASN A 149 24.49 -3.57 19.15
CA ASN A 149 24.44 -5.01 19.33
C ASN A 149 23.05 -5.55 18.99
N PHE A 150 22.85 -6.07 17.78
CA PHE A 150 21.57 -6.66 17.36
C PHE A 150 21.06 -7.82 18.25
N ASN A 151 21.94 -8.49 19.01
CA ASN A 151 21.53 -9.52 19.97
C ASN A 151 20.99 -8.96 21.30
N ALA A 152 21.07 -7.64 21.51
CA ALA A 152 20.56 -7.00 22.72
C ALA A 152 19.02 -6.90 22.66
N PRO A 153 18.29 -7.09 23.79
CA PRO A 153 16.83 -7.08 23.80
C PRO A 153 16.19 -5.81 23.20
N GLU A 154 16.85 -4.66 23.36
CA GLU A 154 16.41 -3.37 22.82
C GLU A 154 16.42 -3.28 21.28
N CYS A 155 17.23 -4.12 20.62
CA CYS A 155 17.32 -4.24 19.15
C CYS A 155 16.44 -5.37 18.58
N GLN A 156 15.70 -6.08 19.43
CA GLN A 156 14.79 -7.15 19.03
C GLN A 156 13.34 -6.67 19.07
N TRP A 157 12.44 -7.41 18.41
CA TRP A 157 11.02 -7.16 18.55
C TRP A 157 10.56 -7.51 19.96
N PHE A 158 9.92 -6.55 20.63
CA PHE A 158 9.06 -6.85 21.76
C PHE A 158 7.76 -7.43 21.21
N ASP A 159 7.51 -8.71 21.46
CA ASP A 159 6.33 -9.45 21.01
C ASP A 159 5.83 -10.35 22.15
N ASP A 160 4.95 -9.80 22.99
CA ASP A 160 4.29 -10.56 24.05
C ASP A 160 2.84 -10.05 24.30
N PRO A 161 1.82 -10.71 23.70
CA PRO A 161 0.42 -10.33 23.87
C PRO A 161 -0.13 -10.59 25.28
N THR A 162 0.61 -11.25 26.18
CA THR A 162 0.22 -11.38 27.60
C THR A 162 0.53 -10.12 28.41
N VAL A 163 1.45 -9.28 27.90
CA VAL A 163 1.87 -8.02 28.52
C VAL A 163 1.27 -6.80 27.79
N LEU A 164 1.22 -6.83 26.46
CA LEU A 164 0.72 -5.72 25.64
C LEU A 164 -0.09 -6.23 24.44
N ALA A 165 -1.40 -5.96 24.46
CA ALA A 165 -2.32 -6.38 23.42
C ALA A 165 -3.37 -5.31 23.11
N MET A 166 -3.89 -5.33 21.88
CA MET A 166 -5.08 -4.58 21.48
C MET A 166 -6.32 -5.11 22.23
N LYS A 167 -7.37 -4.30 22.32
CA LYS A 167 -8.67 -4.73 22.86
C LYS A 167 -9.35 -5.74 21.94
N SER A 168 -9.39 -5.47 20.63
CA SER A 168 -10.01 -6.36 19.64
C SER A 168 -8.96 -7.19 18.87
N ARG A 169 -9.37 -8.37 18.36
CA ARG A 169 -8.64 -9.06 17.28
C ARG A 169 -8.72 -8.21 16.00
N ARG A 170 -7.64 -8.10 15.23
CA ARG A 170 -7.64 -7.40 13.93
C ARG A 170 -6.70 -8.02 12.90
N TRP A 171 -7.28 -8.46 11.80
CA TRP A 171 -6.63 -8.80 10.53
C TRP A 171 -7.04 -7.76 9.48
N TYR A 172 -6.15 -7.29 8.61
CA TYR A 172 -6.44 -6.21 7.63
C TYR A 172 -7.00 -4.90 8.23
N SER A 173 -6.53 -4.49 9.41
CA SER A 173 -6.82 -3.15 9.96
C SER A 173 -5.99 -2.07 9.27
N THR A 174 -6.46 -0.83 9.23
CA THR A 174 -5.61 0.34 8.89
C THR A 174 -5.16 1.05 10.15
N THR A 175 -3.95 1.61 10.12
CA THR A 175 -3.49 2.58 11.12
C THR A 175 -3.11 3.92 10.51
N GLU A 176 -3.37 5.01 11.22
CA GLU A 176 -2.88 6.36 10.91
C GLU A 176 -2.32 7.01 12.18
N ALA A 177 -1.20 7.73 12.05
CA ALA A 177 -0.65 8.50 13.16
C ALA A 177 -1.48 9.75 13.41
N LEU A 178 -1.62 10.15 14.66
CA LEU A 178 -2.34 11.36 15.07
C LEU A 178 -1.36 12.50 15.43
N GLN A 179 -1.90 13.70 15.57
CA GLN A 179 -1.15 14.94 15.86
C GLN A 179 -0.35 14.90 17.17
N ASP A 180 -0.75 14.06 18.11
CA ASP A 180 -0.08 13.82 19.39
C ASP A 180 0.85 12.59 19.35
N GLY A 181 1.00 11.95 18.19
CA GLY A 181 1.81 10.75 18.04
C GLY A 181 1.18 9.47 18.58
N SER A 182 -0.07 9.51 19.05
CA SER A 182 -0.86 8.29 19.20
C SER A 182 -1.27 7.74 17.83
N VAL A 183 -1.64 6.47 17.77
CA VAL A 183 -2.02 5.77 16.54
C VAL A 183 -3.46 5.32 16.67
N ILE A 184 -4.31 5.65 15.70
CA ILE A 184 -5.65 5.08 15.59
C ILE A 184 -5.59 3.76 14.82
N ILE A 185 -6.35 2.76 15.25
CA ILE A 185 -6.42 1.42 14.65
C ILE A 185 -7.86 1.18 14.21
N ILE A 186 -8.09 0.99 12.92
CA ILE A 186 -9.43 1.04 12.30
C ILE A 186 -9.74 -0.30 11.61
N GLY A 187 -10.90 -0.85 11.96
CA GLY A 187 -11.51 -1.94 11.20
C GLY A 187 -10.76 -3.26 11.23
N GLY A 188 -10.94 -4.02 10.15
CA GLY A 188 -10.40 -5.35 9.96
C GLY A 188 -11.41 -6.47 10.24
N PHE A 189 -10.87 -7.67 10.34
CA PHE A 189 -11.56 -8.93 10.56
C PHE A 189 -11.12 -9.49 11.92
N ALA A 190 -11.95 -10.28 12.58
CA ALA A 190 -11.57 -11.03 13.77
C ALA A 190 -10.75 -12.28 13.38
N ASN A 191 -11.11 -12.88 12.24
CA ASN A 191 -10.60 -14.12 11.66
C ASN A 191 -10.37 -13.95 10.14
N GLY A 192 -9.74 -14.92 9.46
CA GLY A 192 -9.39 -14.78 8.05
C GLY A 192 -10.58 -14.61 7.08
N GLY A 193 -10.33 -14.00 5.92
CA GLY A 193 -11.19 -14.04 4.74
C GLY A 193 -10.64 -13.37 3.46
N TYR A 194 -11.06 -13.85 2.29
CA TYR A 194 -10.85 -13.15 1.00
C TYR A 194 -11.53 -11.77 0.98
N ILE A 195 -12.76 -11.67 1.48
CA ILE A 195 -13.46 -10.41 1.77
C ILE A 195 -14.22 -10.50 3.09
N ASN A 196 -14.54 -9.36 3.71
CA ASN A 196 -15.13 -9.28 5.05
C ASN A 196 -16.65 -9.45 5.05
N ARG A 197 -17.16 -10.51 4.39
CA ARG A 197 -18.59 -10.84 4.37
C ARG A 197 -18.94 -12.27 3.92
N ASN A 198 -20.14 -12.71 4.28
CA ASN A 198 -20.84 -13.78 3.58
C ASN A 198 -21.68 -13.24 2.41
N TYR A 199 -22.15 -14.13 1.53
CA TYR A 199 -23.05 -13.79 0.43
C TYR A 199 -24.34 -14.64 0.47
N PRO A 200 -25.55 -14.03 0.49
CA PRO A 200 -25.80 -12.57 0.55
C PRO A 200 -25.35 -11.97 1.88
N ASN A 201 -24.92 -10.70 1.86
CA ASN A 201 -24.60 -9.96 3.08
C ASN A 201 -25.90 -9.63 3.83
N VAL A 202 -26.14 -10.31 4.95
CA VAL A 202 -27.34 -10.15 5.80
C VAL A 202 -27.02 -9.70 7.22
N ASP A 203 -25.73 -9.63 7.58
CA ASP A 203 -25.22 -9.21 8.88
C ASP A 203 -23.96 -8.33 8.69
N PRO A 204 -24.09 -7.12 8.12
CA PRO A 204 -22.95 -6.32 7.68
C PRO A 204 -22.08 -5.79 8.81
N GLN A 205 -22.56 -5.85 10.06
CA GLN A 205 -21.84 -5.33 11.23
C GLN A 205 -20.96 -6.40 11.90
N PHE A 206 -21.47 -7.62 12.04
CA PHE A 206 -20.77 -8.68 12.77
C PHE A 206 -20.31 -9.81 11.85
N GLU A 207 -21.02 -10.07 10.75
CA GLU A 207 -20.78 -11.19 9.82
C GLU A 207 -20.62 -12.52 10.57
N GLY A 208 -21.54 -12.80 11.51
CA GLY A 208 -21.48 -13.97 12.38
C GLY A 208 -20.29 -14.00 13.36
N GLY A 209 -19.65 -12.85 13.60
CA GLY A 209 -18.49 -12.68 14.49
C GLY A 209 -17.15 -12.49 13.76
N ALA A 210 -17.13 -12.56 12.43
CA ALA A 210 -15.90 -12.42 11.64
C ALA A 210 -15.50 -10.96 11.33
N ALA A 211 -16.45 -10.01 11.33
CA ALA A 211 -16.17 -8.60 11.01
C ALA A 211 -15.90 -7.75 12.27
N VAL A 212 -14.95 -6.81 12.18
CA VAL A 212 -14.60 -5.88 13.28
C VAL A 212 -14.85 -4.44 12.84
N CYS A 213 -16.12 -4.03 12.85
CA CYS A 213 -16.54 -2.66 12.49
C CYS A 213 -16.30 -1.62 13.60
N THR A 214 -15.19 -1.72 14.34
CA THR A 214 -14.81 -0.82 15.45
C THR A 214 -13.44 -0.19 15.24
N TYR A 215 -13.11 0.81 16.05
CA TYR A 215 -11.77 1.41 16.11
C TYR A 215 -11.25 1.51 17.54
N GLU A 216 -9.93 1.53 17.68
CA GLU A 216 -9.24 1.71 18.96
C GLU A 216 -7.92 2.48 18.77
N PHE A 217 -7.07 2.54 19.80
CA PHE A 217 -5.87 3.39 19.79
C PHE A 217 -4.68 2.72 20.45
N PHE A 218 -3.48 3.10 20.02
CA PHE A 218 -2.23 2.91 20.75
C PHE A 218 -1.64 4.29 21.13
N PRO A 219 -1.36 4.57 22.42
CA PRO A 219 -1.70 3.78 23.60
C PRO A 219 -3.23 3.63 23.79
N PRO A 220 -3.70 2.60 24.50
CA PRO A 220 -5.12 2.34 24.67
C PRO A 220 -5.84 3.47 25.42
N ARG A 221 -7.02 3.85 24.92
CA ARG A 221 -7.96 4.72 25.64
C ARG A 221 -8.85 3.89 26.58
N ASN A 222 -9.34 4.51 27.65
CA ASN A 222 -10.12 3.82 28.68
C ASN A 222 -11.44 3.21 28.13
N GLN A 223 -12.11 3.92 27.22
CA GLN A 223 -13.34 3.47 26.57
C GLN A 223 -13.14 2.21 25.72
N ASP A 224 -14.15 1.36 25.62
CA ASP A 224 -14.13 0.21 24.72
C ASP A 224 -14.24 0.63 23.24
N PRO A 225 -13.77 -0.20 22.29
CA PRO A 225 -13.71 0.15 20.87
C PRO A 225 -15.12 0.46 20.34
N PRO A 226 -15.46 1.72 20.01
CA PRO A 226 -16.80 2.04 19.56
C PRO A 226 -16.97 1.65 18.08
N THR A 227 -18.21 1.40 17.68
CA THR A 227 -18.56 1.14 16.28
C THR A 227 -18.29 2.37 15.42
N PHE A 228 -17.71 2.13 14.24
CA PHE A 228 -17.59 3.10 13.16
C PHE A 228 -18.56 2.67 12.06
N ASN A 229 -19.68 3.39 11.91
CA ASN A 229 -20.80 2.94 11.07
C ASN A 229 -20.42 2.92 9.59
N PHE A 230 -19.45 3.74 9.18
CA PHE A 230 -18.82 3.67 7.86
C PHE A 230 -18.38 2.25 7.48
N LEU A 231 -17.76 1.50 8.41
CA LEU A 231 -17.31 0.12 8.16
C LEU A 231 -18.49 -0.86 7.97
N VAL A 232 -19.61 -0.62 8.65
CA VAL A 232 -20.85 -1.39 8.46
C VAL A 232 -21.46 -1.08 7.09
N SER A 233 -21.47 0.21 6.69
CA SER A 233 -22.01 0.63 5.38
C SER A 233 -21.15 0.19 4.18
N THR A 234 -19.87 -0.10 4.42
CA THR A 234 -18.89 -0.58 3.41
C THR A 234 -18.56 -2.06 3.54
N SER A 235 -19.38 -2.81 4.30
CA SER A 235 -19.17 -4.23 4.63
C SER A 235 -18.88 -5.11 3.41
N GLY A 236 -18.09 -6.17 3.62
CA GLY A 236 -17.40 -6.92 2.57
C GLY A 236 -16.11 -6.28 2.10
N LEU A 237 -16.16 -5.03 1.65
CA LEU A 237 -15.02 -4.33 1.01
C LEU A 237 -14.50 -3.19 1.90
N ASN A 238 -14.25 -3.51 3.17
CA ASN A 238 -13.79 -2.59 4.22
C ASN A 238 -12.43 -2.98 4.84
N ALA A 239 -11.72 -3.91 4.22
CA ALA A 239 -10.35 -4.30 4.55
C ALA A 239 -9.37 -3.16 4.23
N TYR A 240 -8.44 -2.86 5.14
CA TYR A 240 -7.50 -1.74 5.00
C TYR A 240 -8.15 -0.43 4.46
N PRO A 241 -9.12 0.17 5.17
CA PRO A 241 -9.76 1.39 4.74
C PRO A 241 -8.71 2.52 4.57
N HIS A 242 -8.65 3.13 3.39
CA HIS A 242 -7.66 4.16 3.07
C HIS A 242 -7.88 5.39 3.95
N THR A 243 -6.97 5.66 4.88
CA THR A 243 -7.14 6.64 5.96
C THR A 243 -6.02 7.67 5.94
N PHE A 244 -6.38 8.95 6.06
CA PHE A 244 -5.42 10.06 6.09
C PHE A 244 -5.86 11.16 7.06
N LEU A 245 -4.96 11.64 7.92
CA LEU A 245 -5.20 12.77 8.83
C LEU A 245 -5.18 14.11 8.08
N MET A 246 -6.28 14.87 8.20
CA MET A 246 -6.50 16.17 7.55
C MET A 246 -6.10 17.34 8.47
N PRO A 247 -5.83 18.55 7.93
CA PRO A 247 -5.37 19.71 8.72
C PRO A 247 -6.34 20.18 9.82
N SER A 248 -7.63 19.88 9.69
CA SER A 248 -8.65 20.12 10.73
C SER A 248 -8.56 19.21 11.95
N GLY A 249 -7.82 18.09 11.85
CA GLY A 249 -7.80 17.01 12.81
C GLY A 249 -8.86 15.93 12.61
N LYS A 250 -9.65 16.01 11.52
CA LYS A 250 -10.50 14.89 11.06
C LYS A 250 -9.69 13.89 10.24
N LEU A 251 -10.22 12.69 10.10
CA LEU A 251 -9.69 11.65 9.21
C LEU A 251 -10.52 11.59 7.94
N PHE A 252 -9.87 11.69 6.78
CA PHE A 252 -10.47 11.20 5.55
C PHE A 252 -10.40 9.66 5.57
N VAL A 253 -11.51 8.99 5.24
CA VAL A 253 -11.57 7.51 5.16
C VAL A 253 -12.31 7.08 3.89
N GLN A 254 -11.75 6.14 3.13
CA GLN A 254 -12.32 5.57 1.91
C GLN A 254 -12.29 4.03 1.98
N ALA A 255 -13.45 3.40 1.76
CA ALA A 255 -13.62 1.95 1.67
C ALA A 255 -14.77 1.61 0.71
N ASN A 256 -14.79 0.40 0.15
CA ASN A 256 -15.65 0.02 -0.97
C ASN A 256 -15.61 1.13 -2.07
N VAL A 257 -16.75 1.72 -2.41
CA VAL A 257 -16.89 2.95 -3.21
C VAL A 257 -17.30 4.17 -2.37
N SER A 258 -17.45 4.05 -1.05
CA SER A 258 -17.88 5.14 -0.17
C SER A 258 -16.69 5.94 0.38
N THR A 259 -16.97 7.15 0.87
CA THR A 259 -15.95 8.06 1.44
C THR A 259 -16.57 8.92 2.54
N VAL A 260 -15.86 9.13 3.64
CA VAL A 260 -16.24 10.03 4.74
C VAL A 260 -15.10 10.93 5.17
N LEU A 261 -15.46 12.10 5.69
CA LEU A 261 -14.61 12.92 6.55
C LEU A 261 -15.12 12.75 7.99
N TRP A 262 -14.27 12.23 8.87
CA TRP A 262 -14.67 11.67 10.16
C TRP A 262 -13.97 12.36 11.34
N ASP A 263 -14.76 12.87 12.27
CA ASP A 263 -14.28 13.28 13.60
C ASP A 263 -14.27 12.05 14.51
N TYR A 264 -13.09 11.45 14.69
CA TYR A 264 -12.91 10.23 15.48
C TYR A 264 -13.04 10.44 17.00
N ASN A 265 -13.01 11.70 17.48
CA ASN A 265 -13.18 12.02 18.90
C ASN A 265 -14.66 12.18 19.25
N ALA A 266 -15.44 12.84 18.39
CA ALA A 266 -16.90 12.92 18.52
C ALA A 266 -17.63 11.69 17.95
N ASN A 267 -16.92 10.84 17.19
CA ASN A 267 -17.46 9.79 16.33
C ASN A 267 -18.53 10.31 15.34
N VAL A 268 -18.27 11.45 14.71
CA VAL A 268 -19.19 12.10 13.76
C VAL A 268 -18.70 11.93 12.34
N GLU A 269 -19.50 11.22 11.53
CA GLU A 269 -19.22 10.90 10.13
C GLU A 269 -19.86 11.96 9.21
N THR A 270 -19.07 12.57 8.33
CA THR A 270 -19.56 13.47 7.27
C THR A 270 -19.38 12.76 5.92
N PRO A 271 -20.45 12.26 5.28
CA PRO A 271 -20.36 11.64 3.96
C PRO A 271 -19.78 12.59 2.92
N LEU A 272 -18.81 12.10 2.15
CA LEU A 272 -18.31 12.74 0.92
C LEU A 272 -18.91 12.01 -0.30
N PRO A 273 -18.81 12.55 -1.52
CA PRO A 273 -19.23 11.83 -2.72
C PRO A 273 -18.56 10.45 -2.82
N PRO A 274 -19.25 9.43 -3.38
CA PRO A 274 -18.65 8.12 -3.60
C PRO A 274 -17.58 8.19 -4.70
N MET A 275 -16.67 7.21 -4.68
CA MET A 275 -15.68 6.95 -5.71
C MET A 275 -16.37 6.79 -7.08
N PRO A 276 -15.99 7.59 -8.10
CA PRO A 276 -16.56 7.48 -9.44
C PRO A 276 -16.38 6.11 -10.09
N ASN A 277 -17.18 5.88 -11.13
CA ASN A 277 -17.09 4.74 -12.04
C ASN A 277 -17.24 3.35 -11.39
N GLY A 278 -17.61 3.25 -10.11
CA GLY A 278 -17.76 1.98 -9.39
C GLY A 278 -16.44 1.26 -9.06
N VAL A 279 -15.29 1.93 -9.26
CA VAL A 279 -13.97 1.31 -9.09
C VAL A 279 -13.60 1.25 -7.61
N VAL A 280 -13.63 0.05 -7.04
CA VAL A 280 -13.15 -0.23 -5.67
C VAL A 280 -11.62 -0.08 -5.64
N ARG A 281 -11.10 0.59 -4.61
CA ARG A 281 -9.66 0.83 -4.43
C ARG A 281 -9.04 0.04 -3.29
N VAL A 282 -9.77 -0.20 -2.21
CA VAL A 282 -9.27 -0.98 -1.05
C VAL A 282 -9.08 -2.46 -1.38
N TYR A 283 -8.48 -3.22 -0.47
CA TYR A 283 -8.35 -4.68 -0.62
C TYR A 283 -9.73 -5.35 -0.81
N PRO A 284 -9.87 -6.36 -1.70
CA PRO A 284 -8.83 -6.98 -2.49
C PRO A 284 -8.61 -6.29 -3.87
N ALA A 285 -9.41 -5.30 -4.24
CA ALA A 285 -9.24 -4.55 -5.49
C ALA A 285 -7.87 -3.87 -5.60
N SER A 286 -7.38 -3.31 -4.48
CA SER A 286 -5.99 -2.85 -4.25
C SER A 286 -5.47 -1.87 -5.32
N GLY A 287 -6.19 -0.78 -5.55
CA GLY A 287 -5.69 0.34 -6.33
C GLY A 287 -4.60 1.12 -5.59
N ALA A 288 -3.66 1.70 -6.33
CA ALA A 288 -2.62 2.56 -5.80
C ALA A 288 -3.25 3.83 -5.19
N VAL A 289 -2.90 4.14 -3.95
CA VAL A 289 -3.36 5.34 -3.23
C VAL A 289 -2.20 6.16 -2.69
N ALA A 290 -2.31 7.50 -2.74
CA ALA A 290 -1.37 8.41 -2.08
C ALA A 290 -2.02 9.76 -1.72
N MET A 291 -1.61 10.33 -0.59
CA MET A 291 -1.72 11.78 -0.40
C MET A 291 -0.70 12.47 -1.31
N LEU A 292 -1.16 13.40 -2.15
CA LEU A 292 -0.26 14.21 -2.97
C LEU A 292 0.61 15.13 -2.09
N PRO A 293 1.84 15.47 -2.53
CA PRO A 293 2.75 16.31 -1.77
C PRO A 293 2.13 17.62 -1.26
N LEU A 294 2.36 17.90 0.02
CA LEU A 294 1.91 19.13 0.67
C LEU A 294 2.97 20.20 0.46
N THR A 295 2.60 21.33 -0.11
CA THR A 295 3.55 22.36 -0.60
C THR A 295 3.06 23.77 -0.27
N PRO A 296 3.94 24.79 -0.31
CA PRO A 296 3.51 26.18 -0.23
C PRO A 296 2.49 26.54 -1.34
N ASP A 297 2.66 25.97 -2.55
CA ASP A 297 1.80 26.23 -3.72
C ASP A 297 0.33 25.81 -3.49
N ASN A 298 0.11 24.68 -2.80
CA ASN A 298 -1.23 24.18 -2.45
C ASN A 298 -1.63 24.50 -1.00
N GLN A 299 -0.94 25.43 -0.33
CA GLN A 299 -1.20 25.84 1.05
C GLN A 299 -1.17 24.67 2.05
N TYR A 300 -0.43 23.59 1.72
CA TYR A 300 -0.42 22.32 2.44
C TYR A 300 -1.78 21.62 2.58
N ASN A 301 -2.74 21.93 1.71
CA ASN A 301 -4.06 21.28 1.69
C ASN A 301 -3.97 19.89 1.04
N PRO A 302 -4.36 18.79 1.72
CA PRO A 302 -4.28 17.45 1.13
C PRO A 302 -5.24 17.22 -0.03
N THR A 303 -4.69 16.68 -1.11
CA THR A 303 -5.45 16.01 -2.16
C THR A 303 -5.05 14.54 -2.16
N ILE A 304 -6.01 13.62 -2.11
CA ILE A 304 -5.76 12.18 -2.17
C ILE A 304 -5.96 11.70 -3.61
N LEU A 305 -4.98 10.98 -4.15
CA LEU A 305 -5.00 10.34 -5.47
C LEU A 305 -5.25 8.85 -5.33
N PHE A 306 -6.14 8.31 -6.17
CA PHE A 306 -6.44 6.89 -6.30
C PHE A 306 -6.32 6.48 -7.77
N CYS A 307 -5.65 5.37 -8.04
CA CYS A 307 -5.42 4.87 -9.40
C CYS A 307 -5.49 3.34 -9.43
N GLY A 308 -6.04 2.75 -10.49
CA GLY A 308 -6.16 1.29 -10.59
C GLY A 308 -7.24 0.69 -9.70
N GLY A 309 -7.14 -0.60 -9.37
CA GLY A 309 -8.21 -1.35 -8.70
C GLY A 309 -9.20 -1.99 -9.70
N ASN A 310 -10.42 -2.30 -9.25
CA ASN A 310 -11.40 -3.09 -10.04
C ASN A 310 -12.84 -2.61 -9.83
N ASP A 311 -13.67 -2.73 -10.86
CA ASP A 311 -15.11 -2.40 -10.89
C ASP A 311 -16.01 -3.65 -10.95
N MET A 312 -15.52 -4.79 -10.44
CA MET A 312 -16.24 -6.06 -10.50
C MET A 312 -17.67 -5.94 -9.92
N PRO A 313 -18.69 -6.52 -10.58
CA PRO A 313 -20.05 -6.60 -10.05
C PRO A 313 -20.13 -7.24 -8.67
N GLU A 314 -21.10 -6.80 -7.86
CA GLU A 314 -21.21 -7.14 -6.45
C GLU A 314 -21.19 -8.66 -6.14
N TYR A 315 -21.77 -9.48 -7.02
CA TYR A 315 -21.77 -10.95 -6.90
C TYR A 315 -20.36 -11.56 -7.06
N ASN A 316 -19.52 -10.98 -7.93
CA ASN A 316 -18.24 -11.56 -8.35
C ASN A 316 -17.21 -11.56 -7.22
N TRP A 317 -17.29 -10.60 -6.29
CA TRP A 317 -16.43 -10.55 -5.10
C TRP A 317 -16.62 -11.77 -4.17
N GLY A 318 -17.71 -12.54 -4.30
CA GLY A 318 -17.91 -13.75 -3.52
C GLY A 318 -18.09 -13.51 -2.02
N ASN A 319 -17.33 -14.24 -1.21
CA ASN A 319 -17.46 -14.32 0.25
C ASN A 319 -16.10 -14.48 0.96
N TYR A 320 -16.10 -14.75 2.28
CA TYR A 320 -14.90 -15.06 3.08
C TYR A 320 -13.96 -16.09 2.46
N SER A 321 -14.46 -17.08 1.71
CA SER A 321 -13.66 -18.21 1.26
C SER A 321 -12.97 -17.97 -0.09
N TRP A 322 -13.69 -17.42 -1.08
CA TRP A 322 -13.15 -17.21 -2.44
C TRP A 322 -14.04 -16.28 -3.30
N PRO A 323 -13.49 -15.69 -4.38
CA PRO A 323 -14.29 -15.00 -5.38
C PRO A 323 -15.22 -15.95 -6.14
N TYR A 324 -16.31 -15.41 -6.67
CA TYR A 324 -17.28 -16.16 -7.47
C TYR A 324 -16.98 -16.19 -8.97
N VAL A 325 -15.84 -15.63 -9.37
CA VAL A 325 -15.33 -15.65 -10.74
C VAL A 325 -13.83 -15.89 -10.78
N ASN A 326 -13.32 -16.26 -11.94
CA ASN A 326 -11.90 -16.27 -12.26
C ASN A 326 -11.36 -14.82 -12.32
N THR A 327 -10.98 -14.28 -11.16
CA THR A 327 -10.53 -12.87 -11.05
C THR A 327 -9.35 -12.56 -11.97
N TRP A 328 -8.44 -13.50 -12.19
CA TRP A 328 -7.30 -13.35 -13.09
C TRP A 328 -7.65 -13.12 -14.57
N GLU A 329 -8.92 -13.28 -14.97
CA GLU A 329 -9.46 -12.93 -16.30
C GLU A 329 -10.11 -11.53 -16.34
N TYR A 330 -10.38 -10.92 -15.17
CA TYR A 330 -11.03 -9.62 -15.06
C TYR A 330 -10.00 -8.48 -15.10
N PRO A 331 -10.08 -7.52 -16.04
CA PRO A 331 -9.06 -6.48 -16.19
C PRO A 331 -9.11 -5.46 -15.06
N ALA A 332 -7.95 -5.09 -14.53
CA ALA A 332 -7.81 -3.99 -13.60
C ALA A 332 -8.03 -2.64 -14.32
N SER A 333 -8.62 -1.69 -13.60
CA SER A 333 -8.92 -0.37 -14.12
C SER A 333 -7.65 0.45 -14.40
N LYS A 334 -7.74 1.39 -15.35
CA LYS A 334 -6.76 2.47 -15.57
C LYS A 334 -7.13 3.76 -14.85
N ASP A 335 -8.38 3.86 -14.40
CA ASP A 335 -9.02 5.07 -13.93
C ASP A 335 -8.24 5.68 -12.76
N CYS A 336 -8.01 7.00 -12.82
CA CYS A 336 -7.45 7.77 -11.72
C CYS A 336 -8.41 8.87 -11.27
N GLN A 337 -8.66 8.96 -9.97
CA GLN A 337 -9.50 9.97 -9.33
C GLN A 337 -8.72 10.68 -8.24
N ARG A 338 -8.98 11.98 -8.06
CA ARG A 338 -8.47 12.73 -6.90
C ARG A 338 -9.58 13.44 -6.15
N ILE A 339 -9.41 13.65 -4.85
CA ILE A 339 -10.32 14.44 -4.02
C ILE A 339 -9.53 15.31 -3.05
N THR A 340 -9.93 16.56 -2.90
CA THR A 340 -9.48 17.45 -1.82
C THR A 340 -10.55 17.44 -0.73
N PRO A 341 -10.33 16.79 0.43
CA PRO A 341 -11.39 16.59 1.41
C PRO A 341 -11.81 17.85 2.16
N GLU A 342 -10.93 18.86 2.22
CA GLU A 342 -11.16 20.13 2.92
C GLU A 342 -10.82 21.33 2.01
N PRO A 343 -11.62 21.66 0.96
CA PRO A 343 -11.35 22.77 0.06
C PRO A 343 -11.30 24.12 0.80
N THR A 344 -10.20 24.86 0.64
CA THR A 344 -9.96 26.15 1.32
C THR A 344 -10.73 27.33 0.69
N ASP A 345 -11.34 27.12 -0.48
CA ASP A 345 -12.17 28.10 -1.20
C ASP A 345 -13.65 28.05 -0.78
N GLY A 346 -14.04 27.14 0.11
CA GLY A 346 -15.42 26.94 0.55
C GLY A 346 -16.28 26.12 -0.42
N SER A 347 -15.70 25.54 -1.47
CA SER A 347 -16.39 24.58 -2.32
C SER A 347 -16.69 23.26 -1.58
N SER A 348 -17.68 22.50 -2.06
CA SER A 348 -17.94 21.16 -1.53
C SER A 348 -16.90 20.17 -2.06
N PRO A 349 -16.37 19.24 -1.25
CA PRO A 349 -15.42 18.22 -1.73
C PRO A 349 -16.04 17.40 -2.85
N GLN A 350 -15.31 17.19 -3.95
CA GLN A 350 -15.72 16.36 -5.09
C GLN A 350 -14.54 15.51 -5.58
N TYR A 351 -14.85 14.36 -6.18
CA TYR A 351 -13.86 13.61 -6.95
C TYR A 351 -13.69 14.24 -8.35
N GLU A 352 -12.44 14.40 -8.77
CA GLU A 352 -12.06 14.86 -10.11
C GLU A 352 -11.32 13.75 -10.87
N GLN A 353 -11.71 13.50 -12.13
CA GLN A 353 -10.96 12.63 -13.04
C GLN A 353 -9.54 13.18 -13.26
N ASP A 354 -8.53 12.38 -12.99
CA ASP A 354 -7.14 12.66 -13.31
C ASP A 354 -6.77 12.14 -14.71
N ASP A 355 -5.47 12.00 -14.99
CA ASP A 355 -4.96 11.24 -16.12
C ASP A 355 -5.01 9.74 -15.80
N ASP A 356 -5.64 8.95 -16.67
CA ASP A 356 -5.61 7.49 -16.59
C ASP A 356 -4.17 6.95 -16.60
N MET A 357 -3.95 5.86 -15.87
CA MET A 357 -2.70 5.11 -15.90
C MET A 357 -2.36 4.62 -17.32
N LEU A 358 -1.07 4.47 -17.62
CA LEU A 358 -0.59 3.93 -18.91
C LEU A 358 -1.20 2.54 -19.20
N GLU A 359 -1.33 1.71 -18.18
CA GLU A 359 -1.93 0.38 -18.20
C GLU A 359 -2.76 0.16 -16.92
N GLY A 360 -3.68 -0.82 -16.96
CA GLY A 360 -4.52 -1.13 -15.81
C GLY A 360 -3.70 -1.81 -14.72
N ARG A 361 -3.98 -1.54 -13.44
CA ARG A 361 -3.15 -2.06 -12.34
C ARG A 361 -3.95 -2.37 -11.07
N THR A 362 -3.97 -3.64 -10.68
CA THR A 362 -4.28 -4.09 -9.32
C THR A 362 -2.96 -4.24 -8.55
N MET A 363 -2.97 -4.02 -7.23
CA MET A 363 -1.79 -4.04 -6.35
C MET A 363 -0.64 -3.11 -6.78
N GLY A 364 -0.97 -2.01 -7.48
CA GLY A 364 -0.01 -0.96 -7.77
C GLY A 364 0.29 -0.13 -6.53
N GLN A 365 1.53 0.27 -6.32
CA GLN A 365 1.95 0.95 -5.09
C GLN A 365 2.67 2.27 -5.37
N PHE A 366 2.18 3.36 -4.77
CA PHE A 366 2.77 4.70 -4.88
C PHE A 366 3.88 4.95 -3.86
N ILE A 367 5.09 5.19 -4.35
CA ILE A 367 6.23 5.70 -3.57
C ILE A 367 6.42 7.18 -3.90
N ILE A 368 6.25 8.08 -2.93
CA ILE A 368 6.57 9.50 -3.13
C ILE A 368 8.10 9.64 -3.17
N LEU A 369 8.63 10.32 -4.18
CA LEU A 369 10.06 10.62 -4.31
C LEU A 369 10.38 12.02 -3.74
N PRO A 370 11.63 12.31 -3.35
CA PRO A 370 11.97 13.61 -2.73
C PRO A 370 11.77 14.82 -3.66
N ASP A 371 11.78 14.62 -4.98
CA ASP A 371 11.47 15.63 -5.99
C ASP A 371 9.96 15.92 -6.16
N LEU A 372 9.13 15.31 -5.30
CA LEU A 372 7.67 15.43 -5.24
C LEU A 372 6.94 14.82 -6.45
N THR A 373 7.62 13.97 -7.22
CA THR A 373 6.97 13.02 -8.13
C THR A 373 6.61 11.73 -7.39
N LEU A 374 5.73 10.92 -7.96
CA LEU A 374 5.28 9.65 -7.36
C LEU A 374 5.61 8.50 -8.32
N LEU A 375 6.34 7.50 -7.85
CA LEU A 375 6.62 6.27 -8.59
C LEU A 375 5.53 5.23 -8.30
N VAL A 376 4.98 4.61 -9.33
CA VAL A 376 4.18 3.39 -9.22
C VAL A 376 5.01 2.19 -9.61
N VAL A 377 5.01 1.19 -8.73
CA VAL A 377 5.60 -0.15 -8.93
C VAL A 377 4.58 -1.23 -8.56
N ASN A 378 4.99 -2.50 -8.74
CA ASN A 378 4.22 -3.71 -8.39
C ASN A 378 2.88 -3.85 -9.14
N GLY A 379 2.22 -4.99 -8.96
CA GLY A 379 0.86 -5.22 -9.43
C GLY A 379 0.71 -6.02 -10.73
N GLY A 380 -0.55 -6.27 -11.08
CA GLY A 380 -0.98 -7.05 -12.24
C GLY A 380 -2.00 -6.32 -13.11
N LEU A 381 -2.07 -6.71 -14.38
CA LEU A 381 -3.05 -6.21 -15.37
C LEU A 381 -4.48 -6.68 -15.07
N ASN A 382 -4.63 -7.85 -14.43
CA ASN A 382 -5.93 -8.46 -14.17
C ASN A 382 -6.04 -8.99 -12.72
N GLY A 383 -7.25 -9.01 -12.19
CA GLY A 383 -7.62 -9.66 -10.94
C GLY A 383 -7.38 -8.85 -9.67
N THR A 384 -7.25 -9.56 -8.56
CA THR A 384 -7.27 -8.98 -7.22
C THR A 384 -6.10 -9.43 -6.37
N ALA A 385 -5.83 -8.69 -5.30
CA ALA A 385 -5.04 -9.18 -4.18
C ALA A 385 -5.72 -10.41 -3.51
N GLY A 386 -4.94 -11.16 -2.74
CA GLY A 386 -5.35 -12.43 -2.17
C GLY A 386 -4.81 -13.63 -2.94
N TYR A 387 -5.00 -14.80 -2.33
CA TYR A 387 -4.76 -16.11 -2.93
C TYR A 387 -5.96 -17.03 -2.64
N SER A 388 -6.15 -18.07 -3.44
CA SER A 388 -7.11 -19.15 -3.21
C SER A 388 -6.74 -20.38 -4.02
N GLN A 389 -7.08 -21.58 -3.52
CA GLN A 389 -6.94 -22.83 -4.27
C GLN A 389 -8.13 -23.10 -5.22
N MET A 390 -9.17 -22.26 -5.21
CA MET A 390 -10.32 -22.35 -6.11
C MET A 390 -11.09 -21.03 -6.26
N THR A 391 -11.99 -21.00 -7.24
CA THR A 391 -13.08 -20.01 -7.36
C THR A 391 -14.40 -20.75 -7.57
N LEU A 392 -15.55 -20.06 -7.49
CA LEU A 392 -16.84 -20.70 -7.84
C LEU A 392 -16.89 -21.21 -9.31
N GLN A 393 -16.09 -20.62 -10.20
CA GLN A 393 -15.99 -21.04 -11.61
C GLN A 393 -14.94 -22.14 -11.83
N THR A 394 -13.88 -22.14 -11.03
CA THR A 394 -12.75 -23.09 -11.11
C THR A 394 -12.61 -23.81 -9.76
N PRO A 395 -13.43 -24.86 -9.49
CA PRO A 395 -13.55 -25.48 -8.17
C PRO A 395 -12.46 -26.52 -7.84
N LEU A 396 -11.45 -26.69 -8.70
CA LEU A 396 -10.36 -27.66 -8.53
C LEU A 396 -9.02 -26.96 -8.73
N PHE A 397 -8.09 -27.16 -7.79
CA PHE A 397 -6.78 -26.50 -7.79
C PHE A 397 -5.95 -26.80 -9.05
N ASP A 398 -5.97 -28.05 -9.55
CA ASP A 398 -5.26 -28.44 -10.78
C ASP A 398 -5.75 -27.72 -12.05
N LEU A 399 -6.88 -27.01 -11.98
CA LEU A 399 -7.43 -26.18 -13.07
C LEU A 399 -7.06 -24.68 -12.92
N MET A 400 -6.46 -24.27 -11.80
CA MET A 400 -6.04 -22.89 -11.55
C MET A 400 -4.77 -22.57 -12.37
N PRO A 401 -4.83 -21.71 -13.40
CA PRO A 401 -3.73 -21.53 -14.35
C PRO A 401 -2.52 -20.78 -13.77
N TYR A 402 -2.69 -20.14 -12.61
CA TYR A 402 -1.70 -19.28 -11.96
C TYR A 402 -1.28 -19.76 -10.56
N GLY A 403 -1.49 -21.05 -10.28
CA GLY A 403 -1.41 -21.57 -8.91
C GLY A 403 -2.48 -20.90 -8.05
N GLU A 404 -2.12 -20.46 -6.85
CA GLU A 404 -3.08 -19.87 -5.92
C GLU A 404 -3.35 -18.37 -6.17
N SER A 405 -2.66 -17.74 -7.12
CA SER A 405 -2.80 -16.31 -7.40
C SER A 405 -4.16 -15.92 -7.96
N LEU A 406 -4.82 -14.96 -7.32
CA LEU A 406 -6.06 -14.32 -7.80
C LEU A 406 -5.82 -13.19 -8.82
N ALA A 407 -4.58 -13.00 -9.27
CA ALA A 407 -4.17 -12.01 -10.27
C ALA A 407 -3.31 -12.60 -11.39
N SER A 408 -3.28 -11.92 -12.55
CA SER A 408 -2.42 -12.28 -13.68
C SER A 408 -1.83 -11.04 -14.40
N GLY A 409 -0.88 -11.30 -15.30
CA GLY A 409 -0.18 -10.30 -16.09
C GLY A 409 0.63 -9.32 -15.22
N PRO A 410 1.72 -9.76 -14.56
CA PRO A 410 2.53 -8.87 -13.72
C PRO A 410 3.07 -7.67 -14.49
N VAL A 411 2.97 -6.48 -13.92
CA VAL A 411 3.36 -5.23 -14.58
C VAL A 411 4.74 -4.78 -14.11
N GLY A 412 5.77 -5.41 -14.69
CA GLY A 412 7.17 -5.21 -14.30
C GLY A 412 7.78 -3.84 -14.63
N THR A 413 7.12 -3.01 -15.46
CA THR A 413 7.60 -1.66 -15.79
C THR A 413 7.03 -0.64 -14.79
N PRO A 414 7.88 0.14 -14.10
CA PRO A 414 7.43 1.26 -13.27
C PRO A 414 6.83 2.39 -14.10
N ALA A 415 6.10 3.30 -13.46
CA ALA A 415 5.67 4.55 -14.06
C ALA A 415 5.81 5.70 -13.06
N ILE A 416 6.23 6.88 -13.53
CA ILE A 416 6.24 8.10 -12.74
C ILE A 416 4.97 8.92 -13.01
N TYR A 417 4.37 9.43 -11.95
CA TYR A 417 3.30 10.42 -11.94
C TYR A 417 3.85 11.77 -11.45
N ASN A 418 3.69 12.82 -12.25
CA ASN A 418 4.05 14.18 -11.88
C ASN A 418 2.79 15.02 -11.63
N PRO A 419 2.44 15.36 -10.37
CA PRO A 419 1.23 16.14 -10.05
C PRO A 419 1.26 17.56 -10.64
N LYS A 420 2.44 18.15 -10.84
CA LYS A 420 2.62 19.50 -11.42
C LYS A 420 2.60 19.50 -12.95
N ALA A 421 2.60 18.34 -13.61
CA ALA A 421 2.47 18.27 -15.07
C ALA A 421 1.03 18.59 -15.52
N PRO A 422 0.85 19.19 -16.73
CA PRO A 422 -0.47 19.44 -17.29
C PRO A 422 -1.28 18.15 -17.47
N LYS A 423 -2.62 18.27 -17.37
CA LYS A 423 -3.54 17.16 -17.68
C LYS A 423 -3.29 16.62 -19.09
N GLY A 424 -3.33 15.30 -19.24
CA GLY A 424 -2.93 14.50 -20.40
C GLY A 424 -1.44 14.20 -20.51
N LYS A 425 -0.63 14.52 -19.49
CA LYS A 425 0.84 14.41 -19.50
C LYS A 425 1.46 14.03 -18.15
N ARG A 426 0.67 13.59 -17.17
CA ARG A 426 1.16 13.34 -15.81
C ARG A 426 1.90 12.02 -15.66
N TRP A 427 1.56 11.02 -16.48
CA TRP A 427 2.20 9.71 -16.48
C TRP A 427 3.34 9.58 -17.50
N SER A 428 4.42 8.91 -17.10
CA SER A 428 5.46 8.44 -18.02
C SER A 428 6.19 7.20 -17.48
N ASN A 429 6.60 6.30 -18.36
CA ASN A 429 7.57 5.23 -18.09
C ASN A 429 8.81 5.33 -19.01
N ALA A 430 9.02 6.50 -19.63
CA ALA A 430 10.06 6.69 -20.63
C ALA A 430 11.47 6.54 -20.02
N GLY A 431 12.22 5.57 -20.53
CA GLY A 431 13.57 5.27 -20.05
C GLY A 431 13.62 4.34 -18.83
N PHE A 432 12.50 3.77 -18.39
CA PHE A 432 12.47 2.74 -17.36
C PHE A 432 12.57 1.34 -17.96
N ASP A 433 13.41 0.50 -17.37
CA ASP A 433 13.50 -0.92 -17.68
C ASP A 433 12.30 -1.68 -17.06
N THR A 434 12.13 -2.95 -17.42
CA THR A 434 11.06 -3.84 -16.93
C THR A 434 11.67 -4.91 -16.01
N SER A 435 11.23 -4.97 -14.75
CA SER A 435 11.58 -6.08 -13.85
C SER A 435 11.08 -7.42 -14.41
N GLN A 436 11.86 -8.47 -14.20
CA GLN A 436 11.52 -9.84 -14.57
C GLN A 436 10.91 -10.62 -13.40
N ILE A 437 10.72 -9.99 -12.24
CA ILE A 437 10.13 -10.61 -11.05
C ILE A 437 8.66 -10.20 -10.95
N ALA A 438 7.77 -11.20 -10.82
CA ALA A 438 6.34 -10.96 -10.64
C ALA A 438 6.06 -10.42 -9.23
N ARG A 439 5.95 -9.10 -9.09
CA ARG A 439 5.58 -8.41 -7.84
C ARG A 439 4.06 -8.30 -7.73
N LEU A 440 3.39 -9.41 -7.41
CA LEU A 440 1.93 -9.47 -7.24
C LEU A 440 1.57 -9.33 -5.75
N TYR A 441 0.68 -10.17 -5.24
CA TYR A 441 0.25 -10.16 -3.85
C TYR A 441 1.44 -10.41 -2.89
N HIS A 442 1.39 -9.77 -1.72
CA HIS A 442 2.49 -9.70 -0.75
C HIS A 442 3.84 -9.20 -1.33
N SER A 443 3.79 -8.30 -2.31
CA SER A 443 4.95 -7.47 -2.66
C SER A 443 4.88 -6.10 -1.99
N SER A 444 6.04 -5.53 -1.69
CA SER A 444 6.20 -4.24 -1.03
C SER A 444 7.30 -3.42 -1.68
N ALA A 445 7.21 -2.09 -1.55
CA ALA A 445 8.22 -1.16 -2.02
C ALA A 445 8.39 0.03 -1.06
N MET A 446 9.60 0.58 -1.00
CA MET A 446 9.98 1.59 -0.02
C MET A 446 11.07 2.52 -0.55
N LEU A 447 10.94 3.83 -0.33
CA LEU A 447 12.01 4.79 -0.63
C LEU A 447 13.14 4.63 0.38
N LEU A 448 14.37 4.48 -0.10
CA LEU A 448 15.58 4.43 0.73
C LEU A 448 16.16 5.84 0.98
N PRO A 449 17.01 6.02 2.02
CA PRO A 449 17.67 7.30 2.33
C PRO A 449 18.61 7.81 1.23
N ASP A 450 19.15 6.92 0.38
CA ASP A 450 19.92 7.29 -0.81
C ASP A 450 19.02 7.71 -2.00
N THR A 451 17.70 7.71 -1.79
CA THR A 451 16.61 7.98 -2.74
C THR A 451 16.45 6.95 -3.87
N SER A 452 17.05 5.77 -3.77
CA SER A 452 16.62 4.62 -4.56
C SER A 452 15.32 4.04 -3.97
N VAL A 453 14.69 3.08 -4.67
CA VAL A 453 13.48 2.40 -4.19
C VAL A 453 13.74 0.91 -4.08
N LEU A 454 13.71 0.38 -2.86
CA LEU A 454 13.75 -1.05 -2.59
C LEU A 454 12.39 -1.66 -2.93
N ILE A 455 12.39 -2.77 -3.66
CA ILE A 455 11.20 -3.52 -4.08
C ILE A 455 11.45 -4.98 -3.76
N ALA A 456 10.60 -5.58 -2.93
CA ALA A 456 10.83 -6.90 -2.38
C ALA A 456 9.51 -7.69 -2.22
N GLY A 457 9.67 -8.98 -1.94
CA GLY A 457 8.55 -9.91 -1.78
C GLY A 457 7.83 -10.24 -3.09
N SER A 458 7.15 -11.38 -3.05
CA SER A 458 5.78 -11.60 -3.52
C SER A 458 5.46 -13.01 -3.06
N ASN A 459 4.29 -13.19 -2.48
CA ASN A 459 3.86 -14.50 -2.00
C ASN A 459 2.34 -14.67 -2.19
N PRO A 460 1.87 -14.88 -3.44
CA PRO A 460 0.46 -15.15 -3.73
C PRO A 460 0.09 -16.63 -3.44
N ASN A 461 0.61 -17.20 -2.35
CA ASN A 461 0.43 -18.60 -1.94
C ASN A 461 0.11 -18.68 -0.45
N ILE A 462 -0.54 -19.76 -0.01
CA ILE A 462 -0.97 -20.04 1.36
C ILE A 462 0.19 -20.37 2.30
N ASP A 463 1.25 -20.96 1.77
CA ASP A 463 2.52 -21.31 2.41
C ASP A 463 3.63 -21.23 1.33
N VAL A 464 4.90 -21.43 1.71
CA VAL A 464 6.06 -21.26 0.83
C VAL A 464 5.98 -22.20 -0.38
N ASN A 465 5.86 -21.61 -1.57
CA ASN A 465 5.92 -22.31 -2.84
C ASN A 465 6.85 -21.60 -3.81
N THR A 466 8.10 -22.04 -3.88
CA THR A 466 9.13 -21.50 -4.78
C THR A 466 9.09 -22.13 -6.20
N SER A 467 8.10 -22.97 -6.49
CA SER A 467 8.03 -23.82 -7.70
C SER A 467 6.86 -23.53 -8.65
N THR A 468 5.85 -22.81 -8.16
CA THR A 468 4.71 -22.34 -8.97
C THR A 468 5.10 -21.19 -9.91
N ILE A 469 4.19 -20.85 -10.83
CA ILE A 469 4.37 -19.79 -11.84
C ILE A 469 4.52 -18.37 -11.25
N TYR A 470 3.88 -18.09 -10.11
CA TYR A 470 4.08 -16.88 -9.31
C TYR A 470 4.60 -17.28 -7.92
N PRO A 471 5.90 -17.59 -7.79
CA PRO A 471 6.46 -18.22 -6.61
C PRO A 471 6.58 -17.24 -5.43
N THR A 472 6.60 -17.80 -4.21
CA THR A 472 7.18 -17.12 -3.04
C THR A 472 8.60 -16.69 -3.37
N THR A 473 8.89 -15.40 -3.25
CA THR A 473 10.23 -14.86 -3.52
C THR A 473 10.76 -13.99 -2.39
N TYR A 474 12.03 -14.22 -2.05
CA TYR A 474 12.82 -13.44 -1.09
C TYR A 474 13.78 -12.46 -1.79
N LYS A 475 13.85 -12.49 -3.13
CA LYS A 475 14.73 -11.61 -3.91
C LYS A 475 14.25 -10.16 -3.83
N ALA A 476 15.14 -9.26 -3.43
CA ALA A 476 14.95 -7.83 -3.54
C ALA A 476 15.52 -7.28 -4.85
N GLU A 477 14.94 -6.20 -5.33
CA GLU A 477 15.49 -5.35 -6.39
C GLU A 477 15.56 -3.91 -5.89
N ILE A 478 16.56 -3.16 -6.33
CA ILE A 478 16.66 -1.72 -6.11
C ILE A 478 16.42 -1.02 -7.43
N PHE A 479 15.36 -0.21 -7.51
CA PHE A 479 15.10 0.65 -8.65
C PHE A 479 15.73 2.02 -8.45
N TYR A 480 16.41 2.53 -9.49
CA TYR A 480 17.04 3.85 -9.49
C TYR A 480 16.24 4.84 -10.34
N PRO A 481 15.51 5.82 -9.75
CA PRO A 481 14.76 6.80 -10.53
C PRO A 481 15.62 7.68 -11.44
N SER A 482 14.99 8.42 -12.37
CA SER A 482 15.66 9.18 -13.44
C SER A 482 16.79 10.11 -12.98
N TYR A 483 16.68 10.71 -11.77
CA TYR A 483 17.68 11.62 -11.24
C TYR A 483 19.02 10.96 -10.89
N PHE A 484 19.12 9.62 -10.83
CA PHE A 484 20.42 8.92 -10.73
C PHE A 484 21.31 9.11 -11.98
N SER A 485 20.77 9.69 -13.07
CA SER A 485 21.58 10.12 -14.23
C SER A 485 22.40 11.39 -13.97
N ALA A 486 22.15 12.08 -12.85
CA ALA A 486 22.84 13.32 -12.52
C ALA A 486 24.31 13.10 -12.14
N LYS A 487 25.22 13.80 -12.82
CA LYS A 487 26.67 13.77 -12.52
C LYS A 487 27.06 14.51 -11.24
N THR A 488 26.15 15.32 -10.69
CA THR A 488 26.39 16.13 -9.50
C THR A 488 25.14 16.07 -8.64
N ARG A 489 25.30 15.57 -7.41
CA ARG A 489 24.25 15.41 -6.41
C ARG A 489 24.41 16.47 -5.32
N PRO A 490 23.33 17.08 -4.79
CA PRO A 490 23.43 17.96 -3.64
C PRO A 490 24.02 17.24 -2.41
N ALA A 491 25.09 17.80 -1.86
CA ALA A 491 25.70 17.41 -0.59
C ALA A 491 25.54 18.55 0.43
N PRO A 492 24.33 18.75 0.99
CA PRO A 492 24.05 19.81 1.94
C PRO A 492 24.79 19.62 3.27
N SER A 493 25.00 20.73 3.98
CA SER A 493 25.53 20.75 5.34
C SER A 493 24.72 21.69 6.23
N GLY A 494 24.69 21.47 7.55
CA GLY A 494 23.80 22.20 8.47
C GLY A 494 22.39 21.59 8.62
N MET A 495 22.18 20.37 8.11
CA MET A 495 20.91 19.65 8.22
C MET A 495 20.55 19.37 9.70
N PRO A 496 19.34 19.75 10.18
CA PRO A 496 18.95 19.54 11.57
C PRO A 496 18.56 18.07 11.84
N GLN A 497 18.80 17.61 13.07
CA GLN A 497 18.35 16.30 13.56
C GLN A 497 16.94 16.33 14.20
N LYS A 498 16.41 17.53 14.47
CA LYS A 498 15.08 17.75 15.03
C LYS A 498 14.40 18.94 14.36
N LEU A 499 13.08 18.85 14.17
CA LEU A 499 12.25 19.94 13.65
C LEU A 499 11.07 20.20 14.60
N SER A 500 10.73 21.47 14.80
CA SER A 500 9.56 21.90 15.56
C SER A 500 8.37 22.18 14.63
N TYR A 501 7.23 22.59 15.20
CA TYR A 501 6.07 23.07 14.43
C TYR A 501 6.02 24.60 14.52
N GLY A 502 6.45 25.28 13.46
CA GLY A 502 6.83 26.69 13.52
C GLY A 502 8.07 26.94 14.39
N GLY A 503 8.42 28.21 14.56
CA GLY A 503 9.61 28.67 15.29
C GLY A 503 10.64 29.32 14.36
N ASP A 504 11.83 29.57 14.89
CA ASP A 504 12.93 30.19 14.13
C ASP A 504 13.34 29.30 12.93
N PRO A 505 13.67 29.91 11.78
CA PRO A 505 14.20 29.18 10.63
C PRO A 505 15.60 28.65 10.91
N PHE A 506 16.06 27.73 10.07
CA PHE A 506 17.41 27.18 10.11
C PHE A 506 18.09 27.27 8.73
N ASP A 507 19.41 27.34 8.74
CA ASP A 507 20.21 27.53 7.54
C ASP A 507 20.85 26.22 7.07
N ILE A 508 20.69 25.89 5.78
CA ILE A 508 21.43 24.81 5.10
C ILE A 508 22.45 25.43 4.14
N THR A 509 23.71 25.00 4.22
CA THR A 509 24.76 25.42 3.28
C THR A 509 24.96 24.38 2.17
N ILE A 510 24.86 24.83 0.92
CA ILE A 510 25.15 24.08 -0.30
C ILE A 510 26.46 24.62 -0.91
N PRO A 511 27.57 23.85 -0.86
CA PRO A 511 28.82 24.24 -1.50
C PRO A 511 28.71 24.33 -3.03
N SER A 512 29.55 25.14 -3.68
CA SER A 512 29.50 25.34 -5.14
C SER A 512 29.88 24.12 -5.98
N ASN A 513 30.40 23.05 -5.39
CA ASN A 513 30.61 21.75 -6.05
C ASN A 513 29.39 20.81 -5.98
N SER A 514 28.34 21.19 -5.26
CA SER A 514 27.17 20.34 -4.95
C SER A 514 25.98 20.57 -5.87
N TYR A 515 26.13 21.36 -6.93
CA TYR A 515 25.14 21.52 -7.98
C TYR A 515 25.83 21.79 -9.33
N ALA A 516 25.09 21.64 -10.43
CA ALA A 516 25.54 21.97 -11.77
C ALA A 516 24.87 23.27 -12.26
N GLY A 517 25.58 24.04 -13.10
CA GLY A 517 25.07 25.27 -13.71
C GLY A 517 25.29 26.53 -12.88
N SER A 518 24.48 27.56 -13.13
CA SER A 518 24.51 28.86 -12.45
C SER A 518 24.09 28.73 -10.99
N SER A 519 24.89 29.26 -10.06
CA SER A 519 24.55 29.37 -8.63
C SER A 519 23.21 30.05 -8.37
N ASN A 520 22.91 31.14 -9.09
CA ASN A 520 21.63 31.85 -8.97
C ASN A 520 20.43 31.01 -9.45
N ASP A 521 20.61 30.14 -10.45
CA ASP A 521 19.52 29.31 -10.99
C ASP A 521 19.33 28.04 -10.15
N ALA A 522 20.43 27.45 -9.66
CA ALA A 522 20.43 26.35 -8.70
C ALA A 522 19.80 26.75 -7.36
N ALA A 523 20.05 27.97 -6.88
CA ALA A 523 19.39 28.51 -5.69
C ALA A 523 17.89 28.75 -5.92
N ALA A 524 17.51 29.26 -7.11
CA ALA A 524 16.12 29.48 -7.47
C ALA A 524 15.30 28.20 -7.70
N SER A 525 15.96 27.07 -8.01
CA SER A 525 15.31 25.76 -8.15
C SER A 525 15.43 24.86 -6.91
N ALA A 526 16.09 25.34 -5.86
CA ALA A 526 16.26 24.59 -4.62
C ALA A 526 14.93 24.43 -3.89
N MET A 527 14.66 23.22 -3.40
CA MET A 527 13.61 22.97 -2.44
C MET A 527 14.08 22.01 -1.36
N VAL A 528 13.48 22.14 -0.17
CA VAL A 528 13.75 21.26 0.96
C VAL A 528 12.51 20.42 1.21
N THR A 529 12.65 19.10 1.11
CA THR A 529 11.56 18.14 1.22
C THR A 529 11.71 17.33 2.50
N LEU A 530 10.73 17.40 3.39
CA LEU A 530 10.57 16.52 4.55
C LEU A 530 9.65 15.35 4.15
N LEU A 531 10.15 14.12 4.25
CA LEU A 531 9.43 12.95 3.73
C LEU A 531 9.53 11.75 4.68
N ARG A 532 8.41 11.05 4.83
CA ARG A 532 8.27 9.78 5.56
C ARG A 532 7.69 8.73 4.63
N GLY A 533 8.36 7.57 4.54
CA GLY A 533 7.91 6.45 3.71
C GLY A 533 6.71 5.69 4.28
N GLY A 534 6.60 5.62 5.61
CA GLY A 534 5.52 4.91 6.31
C GLY A 534 5.82 3.43 6.57
N PHE A 535 4.78 2.67 6.90
CA PHE A 535 4.80 1.21 6.99
C PHE A 535 4.13 0.64 5.73
N THR A 536 4.87 -0.10 4.92
CA THR A 536 4.37 -0.64 3.65
C THR A 536 3.86 -2.06 3.80
N THR A 537 2.71 -2.35 3.18
CA THR A 537 2.17 -3.70 3.00
C THR A 537 1.02 -3.65 2.00
N HIS A 538 0.64 -4.77 1.35
CA HIS A 538 -0.63 -4.89 0.61
C HIS A 538 -0.93 -3.72 -0.36
N ALA A 539 0.09 -3.25 -1.10
CA ALA A 539 0.06 -2.11 -2.04
C ALA A 539 -0.19 -0.71 -1.44
N MET A 540 -0.19 -0.55 -0.11
CA MET A 540 -0.32 0.74 0.58
C MET A 540 0.86 1.05 1.50
N ASN A 541 1.03 2.33 1.83
CA ASN A 541 2.07 2.84 2.72
C ASN A 541 1.42 3.68 3.84
N MET A 542 1.14 3.06 4.98
CA MET A 542 0.48 3.72 6.12
C MET A 542 1.38 4.80 6.71
N GLY A 543 0.87 6.03 6.82
CA GLY A 543 1.63 7.19 7.29
C GLY A 543 2.66 7.75 6.29
N GLN A 544 2.63 7.35 5.01
CA GLN A 544 3.46 7.98 3.97
C GLN A 544 3.05 9.44 3.75
N ARG A 545 4.00 10.38 3.86
CA ARG A 545 3.72 11.80 3.64
C ARG A 545 4.97 12.56 3.20
N ALA A 546 4.80 13.56 2.33
CA ALA A 546 5.85 14.47 1.90
C ALA A 546 5.39 15.94 2.02
N VAL A 547 6.25 16.77 2.58
CA VAL A 547 6.03 18.21 2.81
C VAL A 547 7.21 18.98 2.24
N GLN A 548 6.96 19.92 1.34
CA GLN A 548 7.96 20.90 0.89
C GLN A 548 8.02 22.04 1.90
N LEU A 549 9.17 22.24 2.56
CA LEU A 549 9.36 23.37 3.48
C LEU A 549 9.55 24.67 2.69
N ARG A 550 8.94 25.77 3.16
CA ARG A 550 9.24 27.12 2.64
C ARG A 550 10.73 27.39 2.82
N ASN A 551 11.36 27.92 1.78
CA ASN A 551 12.75 28.34 1.86
C ASN A 551 12.99 29.60 1.00
N SER A 552 13.97 30.40 1.40
CA SER A 552 14.59 31.45 0.60
C SER A 552 16.11 31.21 0.58
N TYR A 553 16.89 32.06 -0.09
CA TYR A 553 18.32 31.78 -0.27
C TYR A 553 19.20 33.03 -0.31
N THR A 554 20.45 32.90 0.10
CA THR A 554 21.53 33.87 -0.17
C THR A 554 22.64 33.20 -0.97
N VAL A 555 22.87 33.68 -2.20
CA VAL A 555 23.99 33.22 -3.04
C VAL A 555 25.23 34.06 -2.79
N LYS A 556 26.32 33.44 -2.35
CA LYS A 556 27.61 34.09 -2.11
C LYS A 556 28.42 34.22 -3.41
N SER A 557 29.39 35.13 -3.42
CA SER A 557 30.26 35.39 -4.58
C SER A 557 31.15 34.22 -5.01
N ASP A 558 31.36 33.23 -4.13
CA ASP A 558 32.06 31.97 -4.42
C ASP A 558 31.12 30.86 -4.98
N GLY A 559 29.84 31.18 -5.17
CA GLY A 559 28.78 30.28 -5.60
C GLY A 559 28.10 29.50 -4.48
N THR A 560 28.61 29.55 -3.24
CA THR A 560 27.97 28.86 -2.11
C THR A 560 26.56 29.41 -1.89
N ILE A 561 25.58 28.51 -1.85
CA ILE A 561 24.17 28.86 -1.60
C ILE A 561 23.89 28.60 -0.12
N LEU A 562 23.37 29.59 0.58
CA LEU A 562 22.80 29.45 1.91
C LEU A 562 21.27 29.41 1.75
N LEU A 563 20.64 28.29 2.04
CA LEU A 563 19.18 28.17 2.06
C LEU A 563 18.68 28.51 3.46
N HIS A 564 17.78 29.47 3.57
CA HIS A 564 17.08 29.82 4.80
C HIS A 564 15.75 29.07 4.82
N VAL A 565 15.57 28.15 5.74
CA VAL A 565 14.50 27.14 5.68
C VAL A 565 13.55 27.29 6.86
N ALA A 566 12.25 27.31 6.58
CA ALA A 566 11.22 27.32 7.60
C ALA A 566 11.14 25.98 8.32
N GLN A 567 10.71 26.01 9.59
CA GLN A 567 10.22 24.81 10.25
C GLN A 567 8.99 24.25 9.49
N PRO A 568 8.63 22.97 9.68
CA PRO A 568 7.29 22.47 9.38
C PRO A 568 6.20 23.46 9.82
N PRO A 569 5.07 23.58 9.07
CA PRO A 569 3.98 24.47 9.45
C PRO A 569 3.57 24.28 10.92
N PRO A 570 3.07 25.32 11.62
CA PRO A 570 2.70 25.26 13.04
C PRO A 570 1.39 24.49 13.30
N ASN A 571 1.23 23.35 12.64
CA ASN A 571 0.09 22.45 12.68
C ASN A 571 0.57 20.98 12.61
N PRO A 572 0.60 20.24 13.72
CA PRO A 572 1.00 18.82 13.74
C PRO A 572 0.04 17.86 13.01
N TYR A 573 -1.17 18.31 12.64
CA TYR A 573 -2.06 17.53 11.75
C TYR A 573 -1.53 17.46 10.31
N ILE A 574 -0.68 18.41 9.88
CA ILE A 574 -0.07 18.45 8.53
C ILE A 574 1.09 17.44 8.41
N PHE A 575 1.84 17.18 9.48
CA PHE A 575 2.87 16.14 9.50
C PHE A 575 3.08 15.63 10.92
N GLN A 576 2.67 14.41 11.20
CA GLN A 576 2.62 13.86 12.55
C GLN A 576 4.03 13.66 13.16
N PRO A 577 4.18 13.77 14.49
CA PRO A 577 5.48 13.70 15.15
C PRO A 577 6.13 12.31 14.99
N GLY A 578 7.45 12.27 14.89
CA GLY A 578 8.23 11.04 14.70
C GLY A 578 9.24 11.08 13.57
N PRO A 579 9.81 9.93 13.18
CA PRO A 579 10.93 9.85 12.25
C PRO A 579 10.54 10.27 10.84
N ALA A 580 11.48 10.93 10.16
CA ALA A 580 11.39 11.32 8.76
C ALA A 580 12.82 11.54 8.20
N PHE A 581 12.90 11.81 6.90
CA PHE A 581 14.13 12.21 6.23
C PHE A 581 13.96 13.59 5.58
N LEU A 582 14.96 14.44 5.73
CA LEU A 582 15.04 15.76 5.12
C LEU A 582 16.00 15.70 3.92
N TYR A 583 15.52 16.15 2.77
CA TYR A 583 16.25 16.15 1.50
C TYR A 583 16.38 17.58 0.96
N VAL A 584 17.51 17.91 0.34
CA VAL A 584 17.62 19.09 -0.53
C VAL A 584 17.57 18.64 -1.97
N VAL A 585 16.66 19.21 -2.76
CA VAL A 585 16.50 18.93 -4.18
C VAL A 585 16.86 20.18 -4.98
N ILE A 586 17.76 20.04 -5.94
CA ILE A 586 18.19 21.13 -6.83
C ILE A 586 18.04 20.65 -8.27
N ASN A 587 17.32 21.40 -9.11
CA ASN A 587 17.03 21.03 -10.50
C ASN A 587 16.45 19.59 -10.65
N GLY A 588 15.65 19.13 -9.68
CA GLY A 588 15.08 17.77 -9.66
C GLY A 588 16.04 16.67 -9.19
N VAL A 589 17.27 16.99 -8.79
CA VAL A 589 18.24 16.04 -8.24
C VAL A 589 18.24 16.13 -6.72
N PRO A 590 17.85 15.07 -5.98
CA PRO A 590 17.82 15.09 -4.52
C PRO A 590 19.18 14.74 -3.91
N SER A 591 19.47 15.26 -2.72
CA SER A 591 20.54 14.79 -1.84
C SER A 591 20.29 13.37 -1.31
N ASN A 592 21.26 12.79 -0.61
CA ASN A 592 20.93 11.75 0.38
C ASN A 592 20.08 12.37 1.51
N GLY A 593 19.22 11.58 2.13
CA GLY A 593 18.34 12.00 3.22
C GLY A 593 19.06 12.14 4.55
N SER A 594 18.79 13.23 5.26
CA SER A 594 19.21 13.41 6.65
C SER A 594 18.08 12.99 7.58
N TYR A 595 18.32 12.01 8.45
CA TYR A 595 17.31 11.53 9.40
C TYR A 595 17.00 12.59 10.47
N VAL A 596 15.71 12.74 10.76
CA VAL A 596 15.18 13.79 11.63
C VAL A 596 13.99 13.27 12.43
N ILE A 597 13.91 13.66 13.71
CA ILE A 597 12.69 13.52 14.51
C ILE A 597 11.89 14.83 14.43
N VAL A 598 10.64 14.74 13.98
CA VAL A 598 9.70 15.87 13.97
C VAL A 598 8.93 15.89 15.29
N GLY A 599 8.80 17.07 15.90
CA GLY A 599 8.14 17.26 17.19
C GLY A 599 9.06 16.99 18.40
N ASN A 600 8.44 16.79 19.56
CA ASN A 600 9.15 16.64 20.84
C ASN A 600 9.71 15.22 21.10
N GLY A 601 9.38 14.25 20.24
CA GLY A 601 9.85 12.86 20.35
C GLY A 601 9.06 11.98 21.33
N VAL A 602 7.93 12.45 21.86
CA VAL A 602 7.06 11.68 22.79
C VAL A 602 5.60 11.70 22.35
N ILE A 603 4.84 10.70 22.78
CA ILE A 603 3.38 10.69 22.62
C ILE A 603 2.77 11.71 23.59
N GLY A 604 1.95 12.61 23.07
CA GLY A 604 1.36 13.73 23.80
C GLY A 604 1.32 15.02 22.97
N SER A 605 0.82 16.09 23.59
CA SER A 605 0.69 17.40 22.94
C SER A 605 2.03 17.89 22.38
N GLN A 606 2.02 18.29 21.10
CA GLN A 606 3.17 18.87 20.42
C GLN A 606 3.16 20.39 20.59
N LEU A 607 4.33 20.95 20.91
CA LEU A 607 4.49 22.41 21.01
C LEU A 607 4.49 23.03 19.61
N THR A 608 3.68 24.06 19.42
CA THR A 608 3.68 24.92 18.23
C THR A 608 4.20 26.31 18.58
N ALA A 609 4.83 26.96 17.60
CA ALA A 609 5.27 28.35 17.67
C ALA A 609 4.71 29.13 16.46
N ALA A 610 5.04 30.42 16.34
CA ALA A 610 4.67 31.20 15.15
C ALA A 610 5.33 30.63 13.88
N ASP A 611 4.71 30.81 12.71
CA ASP A 611 5.29 30.35 11.44
C ASP A 611 6.61 31.07 11.14
N SER A 612 7.60 30.36 10.57
CA SER A 612 8.97 30.88 10.43
C SER A 612 9.03 32.06 9.46
N THR A 613 9.51 33.21 9.92
CA THR A 613 9.80 34.36 9.04
C THR A 613 11.12 34.13 8.34
N LEU A 614 11.14 34.22 7.00
CA LEU A 614 12.34 34.04 6.19
C LEU A 614 12.83 35.40 5.66
N PRO A 615 14.15 35.60 5.50
CA PRO A 615 14.69 36.77 4.80
C PRO A 615 14.37 36.68 3.29
N ASP A 616 14.43 37.81 2.59
CA ASP A 616 14.31 37.85 1.13
C ASP A 616 15.45 37.09 0.44
N SER A 617 15.18 36.49 -0.73
CA SER A 617 16.22 35.80 -1.51
C SER A 617 17.21 36.77 -2.15
N ILE A 618 18.50 36.61 -1.85
CA ILE A 618 19.62 37.40 -2.36
C ILE A 618 20.37 36.60 -3.44
N LYS A 619 20.52 37.20 -4.62
CA LYS A 619 21.34 36.68 -5.73
C LYS A 619 22.74 37.27 -5.69
N ALA A 620 23.72 36.54 -6.22
CA ALA A 620 25.06 37.07 -6.44
C ALA A 620 25.09 37.95 -7.71
N ASP A 621 25.78 39.10 -7.65
CA ASP A 621 25.94 40.05 -8.77
C ASP A 621 26.57 39.41 -10.02
N ALA A 622 27.44 38.43 -9.81
CA ALA A 622 27.97 37.55 -10.85
C ALA A 622 27.69 36.09 -10.44
N SER A 623 26.95 35.36 -11.27
CA SER A 623 26.68 33.93 -11.02
C SER A 623 27.92 33.09 -11.24
N ALA A 624 28.54 32.63 -10.16
CA ALA A 624 29.55 31.58 -10.22
C ALA A 624 28.91 30.28 -10.75
N SER A 625 29.60 29.61 -11.68
CA SER A 625 29.20 28.28 -12.16
C SER A 625 29.61 27.20 -11.15
N GLY A 626 28.68 26.34 -10.76
CA GLY A 626 28.98 25.19 -9.91
C GLY A 626 29.94 24.21 -10.59
N SER A 627 30.87 23.63 -9.83
CA SER A 627 32.06 22.95 -10.37
C SER A 627 31.84 21.51 -10.82
N GLY A 628 30.61 21.12 -11.14
CA GLY A 628 30.30 19.82 -11.77
C GLY A 628 30.97 19.73 -13.13
N GLN A 629 32.06 18.94 -13.23
CA GLN A 629 32.99 18.96 -14.37
C GLN A 629 32.30 18.75 -15.73
N ALA A 630 32.17 19.84 -16.48
CA ALA A 630 32.11 19.82 -17.93
C ALA A 630 33.54 19.76 -18.48
N GLY A 631 34.06 18.55 -18.70
CA GLY A 631 35.16 18.37 -19.66
C GLY A 631 34.61 18.56 -21.08
N SER A 632 35.27 19.27 -22.01
CA SER A 632 36.64 19.79 -22.01
C SER A 632 36.74 21.12 -22.79
N ASN A 633 37.65 22.01 -22.39
CA ASN A 633 37.98 23.22 -23.15
C ASN A 633 38.76 22.87 -24.44
N GLU A 634 38.24 23.34 -25.58
CA GLU A 634 38.99 23.58 -26.83
C GLU A 634 38.91 25.09 -27.12
N PRO A 635 40.03 25.84 -27.16
CA PRO A 635 39.99 27.29 -27.26
C PRO A 635 40.01 27.75 -28.72
N SER A 636 38.85 28.07 -29.30
CA SER A 636 38.79 28.73 -30.61
C SER A 636 38.03 30.06 -30.57
N SER A 637 38.75 31.16 -30.72
CA SER A 637 38.20 32.49 -30.96
C SER A 637 37.48 32.58 -32.31
N ALA A 638 36.22 33.05 -32.34
CA ALA A 638 35.61 33.55 -33.57
C ALA A 638 34.58 34.65 -33.27
N LYS A 639 34.56 35.70 -34.10
CA LYS A 639 33.66 36.84 -33.98
C LYS A 639 32.26 36.52 -34.52
N SER A 640 31.28 37.26 -34.02
CA SER A 640 29.91 37.31 -34.54
C SER A 640 29.85 37.53 -36.07
N SER A 641 29.13 36.66 -36.77
CA SER A 641 28.42 37.02 -38.01
C SER A 641 27.16 36.18 -38.19
N LYS A 642 25.99 36.80 -37.98
CA LYS A 642 24.71 36.25 -38.45
C LYS A 642 24.67 36.38 -39.98
N ILE A 643 24.93 35.30 -40.73
CA ILE A 643 24.52 35.00 -42.13
C ILE A 643 25.18 33.65 -42.52
N ALA A 644 24.66 32.52 -41.99
CA ALA A 644 25.19 31.18 -42.33
C ALA A 644 24.21 29.99 -42.16
N ILE A 645 22.94 30.22 -41.78
CA ILE A 645 22.02 29.13 -41.37
C ILE A 645 21.05 28.70 -42.48
N ILE A 646 20.91 29.45 -43.58
CA ILE A 646 19.89 29.18 -44.62
C ILE A 646 20.37 28.18 -45.71
N ALA A 647 21.67 27.94 -45.84
CA ALA A 647 22.21 27.03 -46.88
C ALA A 647 22.26 25.54 -46.49
N GLY A 648 22.27 25.21 -45.18
CA GLY A 648 22.48 23.83 -44.71
C GLY A 648 21.26 22.92 -44.77
N VAL A 649 20.05 23.47 -44.74
CA VAL A 649 18.80 22.69 -44.59
C VAL A 649 18.32 22.07 -45.92
N VAL A 650 18.66 22.66 -47.06
CA VAL A 650 18.20 22.19 -48.38
C VAL A 650 18.99 20.97 -48.88
N GLY A 651 20.26 20.83 -48.49
CA GLY A 651 21.12 19.71 -48.92
C GLY A 651 20.76 18.36 -48.30
N GLY A 652 20.39 18.33 -47.00
CA GLY A 652 20.13 17.09 -46.28
C GLY A 652 18.88 16.33 -46.76
N ILE A 653 17.84 17.06 -47.18
CA ILE A 653 16.54 16.47 -47.58
C ILE A 653 16.70 15.65 -48.89
N VAL A 654 17.54 16.09 -49.82
CA VAL A 654 17.78 15.40 -51.10
C VAL A 654 18.50 14.06 -50.88
N VAL A 655 19.48 14.00 -49.97
CA VAL A 655 20.25 12.78 -49.68
C VAL A 655 19.38 11.71 -49.02
N ILE A 656 18.51 12.09 -48.07
CA ILE A 656 17.59 11.16 -47.39
C ILE A 656 16.55 10.60 -48.39
N GLY A 657 16.04 11.43 -49.30
CA GLY A 657 15.12 10.98 -50.35
C GLY A 657 15.72 9.93 -51.31
N LEU A 658 16.99 10.10 -51.69
CA LEU A 658 17.69 9.16 -52.57
C LEU A 658 17.96 7.80 -51.88
N ILE A 659 18.31 7.80 -50.59
CA ILE A 659 18.50 6.58 -49.81
C ILE A 659 17.16 5.82 -49.63
N GLY A 660 16.07 6.54 -49.32
CA GLY A 660 14.73 5.96 -49.23
C GLY A 660 14.27 5.33 -50.55
N GLY A 661 14.53 5.99 -51.68
CA GLY A 661 14.22 5.47 -53.02
C GLY A 661 14.96 4.16 -53.35
N LEU A 662 16.25 4.07 -53.02
CA LEU A 662 17.05 2.85 -53.23
C LEU A 662 16.55 1.68 -52.38
N ILE A 663 16.23 1.91 -51.10
CA ILE A 663 15.67 0.88 -50.20
C ILE A 663 14.31 0.39 -50.74
N GLY A 664 13.44 1.30 -51.19
CA GLY A 664 12.16 0.96 -51.82
C GLY A 664 12.32 0.07 -53.06
N ILE A 665 13.26 0.41 -53.95
CA ILE A 665 13.55 -0.40 -55.16
C ILE A 665 14.07 -1.79 -54.80
N CYS A 666 14.96 -1.90 -53.81
CA CYS A 666 15.46 -3.19 -53.31
C CYS A 666 14.32 -4.06 -52.73
N LEU A 667 13.43 -3.48 -51.92
CA LEU A 667 12.29 -4.20 -51.34
C LEU A 667 11.28 -4.65 -52.41
N VAL A 668 10.96 -3.81 -53.40
CA VAL A 668 10.07 -4.17 -54.52
C VAL A 668 10.66 -5.29 -55.38
N ARG A 669 11.98 -5.27 -55.65
CA ARG A 669 12.66 -6.37 -56.36
C ARG A 669 12.63 -7.67 -55.55
N ARG A 670 12.84 -7.62 -54.24
CA ARG A 670 12.77 -8.79 -53.35
C ARG A 670 11.36 -9.37 -53.28
N LYS A 671 10.32 -8.53 -53.23
CA LYS A 671 8.91 -8.95 -53.23
C LYS A 671 8.47 -9.56 -54.56
N ARG A 672 8.95 -9.04 -55.70
CA ARG A 672 8.70 -9.62 -57.04
C ARG A 672 9.44 -10.95 -57.28
N ALA A 673 10.56 -11.19 -56.62
CA ALA A 673 11.23 -12.50 -56.66
C ALA A 673 10.44 -13.57 -55.87
N ALA A 674 9.86 -13.21 -54.72
CA ALA A 674 9.07 -14.10 -53.89
C ALA A 674 7.73 -14.53 -54.54
N GLN A 675 7.17 -13.71 -55.44
CA GLN A 675 5.89 -13.99 -56.11
C GLN A 675 6.00 -14.91 -57.36
N LYS A 676 7.18 -15.44 -57.69
CA LYS A 676 7.35 -16.31 -58.87
C LYS A 676 7.18 -17.81 -58.60
N ASN A 677 7.12 -18.22 -57.34
CA ASN A 677 6.90 -19.61 -56.93
C ASN A 677 5.73 -19.68 -55.93
N GLN A 678 4.53 -20.02 -56.41
CA GLN A 678 3.46 -20.77 -55.72
C GLN A 678 2.25 -20.89 -56.69
N PRO A 679 1.57 -22.06 -56.81
CA PRO A 679 0.41 -22.21 -57.69
C PRO A 679 -0.88 -21.62 -57.10
N SER A 680 -1.82 -21.30 -57.98
CA SER A 680 -3.15 -20.78 -57.63
C SER A 680 -4.13 -21.85 -57.14
N ASN A 681 -5.06 -21.47 -56.27
CA ASN A 681 -6.48 -21.49 -56.64
C ASN A 681 -7.31 -20.46 -55.84
N LEU A 682 -8.34 -19.95 -56.52
CA LEU A 682 -9.29 -18.93 -56.09
C LEU A 682 -10.51 -19.61 -55.38
N GLU A 683 -11.57 -18.96 -54.85
CA GLU A 683 -12.06 -17.58 -54.98
C GLU A 683 -13.07 -17.22 -53.84
N PHE A 684 -13.03 -15.98 -53.32
CA PHE A 684 -14.14 -15.03 -53.00
C PHE A 684 -15.42 -15.45 -52.21
N ALA A 685 -16.11 -14.58 -51.45
CA ALA A 685 -15.81 -13.21 -50.97
C ALA A 685 -16.79 -12.71 -49.86
N MET A 686 -16.31 -11.68 -49.14
CA MET A 686 -16.95 -10.45 -48.57
C MET A 686 -18.48 -10.21 -48.78
N ASN A 687 -19.24 -9.43 -47.98
CA ASN A 687 -18.87 -8.40 -46.98
C ASN A 687 -20.03 -8.01 -46.02
N ASN A 688 -19.70 -7.28 -44.94
CA ASN A 688 -20.50 -6.37 -44.09
C ASN A 688 -21.99 -6.08 -44.43
N SER A 689 -22.88 -6.04 -43.40
CA SER A 689 -23.28 -4.76 -42.74
C SER A 689 -24.45 -4.84 -41.70
N SER A 690 -24.30 -4.06 -40.63
CA SER A 690 -25.31 -3.27 -39.86
C SER A 690 -26.64 -3.83 -39.31
N LYS A 691 -26.82 -3.57 -38.00
CA LYS A 691 -28.00 -2.94 -37.31
C LYS A 691 -29.35 -3.67 -37.11
N PHE A 692 -29.68 -3.80 -35.81
CA PHE A 692 -30.93 -3.42 -35.12
C PHE A 692 -32.31 -4.05 -35.47
N VAL A 693 -32.85 -4.76 -34.46
CA VAL A 693 -34.21 -4.67 -33.89
C VAL A 693 -35.43 -5.29 -34.62
N SER A 694 -36.20 -6.03 -33.81
CA SER A 694 -37.55 -6.59 -34.02
C SER A 694 -37.69 -7.63 -35.15
N GLY A 695 -38.52 -8.67 -35.04
CA GLY A 695 -39.50 -9.01 -34.00
C GLY A 695 -40.88 -9.21 -34.61
N GLY A 696 -41.40 -10.45 -34.59
CA GLY A 696 -42.82 -10.72 -34.78
C GLY A 696 -43.22 -11.68 -35.91
N VAL A 697 -43.58 -12.91 -35.51
CA VAL A 697 -44.82 -13.66 -35.85
C VAL A 697 -45.37 -13.69 -37.30
N GLY A 698 -45.62 -14.92 -37.80
CA GLY A 698 -46.60 -15.23 -38.86
C GLY A 698 -46.21 -16.49 -39.66
N SER A 699 -46.75 -17.68 -39.38
CA SER A 699 -48.00 -18.26 -39.97
C SER A 699 -47.89 -18.54 -41.48
N ALA A 700 -48.26 -19.69 -42.08
CA ALA A 700 -48.72 -21.02 -41.62
C ALA A 700 -48.53 -22.00 -42.84
N ALA A 701 -48.93 -23.29 -42.93
CA ALA A 701 -49.72 -24.24 -42.13
C ALA A 701 -49.38 -25.70 -42.58
N ALA A 702 -50.20 -26.70 -42.16
CA ALA A 702 -50.28 -28.11 -42.59
C ALA A 702 -49.14 -29.07 -42.13
N GLY A 703 -49.44 -30.19 -41.44
CA GLY A 703 -50.72 -30.67 -40.90
C GLY A 703 -50.64 -32.10 -40.32
N ALA A 704 -51.67 -32.50 -39.55
CA ALA A 704 -51.84 -33.77 -38.81
C ALA A 704 -50.88 -33.97 -37.61
N ASP A 705 -51.26 -33.85 -36.32
CA ASP A 705 -52.35 -34.49 -35.53
C ASP A 705 -51.94 -35.93 -35.09
N HIS A 706 -52.03 -36.40 -33.83
CA HIS A 706 -52.93 -36.05 -32.70
C HIS A 706 -52.33 -36.49 -31.32
N ASP A 707 -52.64 -35.77 -30.22
CA ASP A 707 -52.86 -36.18 -28.78
C ASP A 707 -52.02 -37.31 -28.07
N ARG A 708 -51.70 -37.32 -26.76
CA ARG A 708 -52.10 -36.48 -25.59
C ARG A 708 -51.17 -36.65 -24.37
N VAL A 709 -50.79 -35.52 -23.73
CA VAL A 709 -50.83 -35.20 -22.28
C VAL A 709 -50.61 -36.33 -21.23
N TYR A 710 -49.53 -36.24 -20.42
CA TYR A 710 -49.64 -35.85 -18.99
C TYR A 710 -48.28 -35.53 -18.32
N GLN A 711 -48.35 -34.67 -17.30
CA GLN A 711 -47.29 -34.07 -16.49
C GLN A 711 -47.17 -34.77 -15.13
N ARG A 712 -45.96 -35.14 -14.67
CA ARG A 712 -45.66 -35.28 -13.22
C ARG A 712 -44.17 -35.42 -12.84
N ASP A 713 -43.87 -34.98 -11.63
CA ASP A 713 -42.60 -35.12 -10.90
C ASP A 713 -42.26 -36.58 -10.53
N MET A 714 -40.96 -36.89 -10.47
CA MET A 714 -40.25 -37.70 -9.44
C MET A 714 -38.75 -37.34 -9.57
N SER A 715 -38.02 -36.85 -8.57
CA SER A 715 -37.67 -37.43 -7.25
C SER A 715 -36.75 -38.65 -7.32
N ASP A 716 -35.53 -38.44 -6.83
CA ASP A 716 -34.58 -39.43 -6.26
C ASP A 716 -33.95 -40.50 -7.18
N ALA A 717 -32.62 -40.51 -7.21
CA ALA A 717 -31.78 -41.57 -7.79
C ALA A 717 -30.40 -41.56 -7.12
N GLY A 718 -30.23 -42.44 -6.13
CA GLY A 718 -29.00 -42.53 -5.34
C GLY A 718 -27.79 -43.09 -6.10
N TYR A 719 -26.59 -42.61 -5.74
CA TYR A 719 -25.31 -43.12 -6.25
C TYR A 719 -24.74 -44.27 -5.39
N PRO A 720 -24.11 -45.30 -5.99
CA PRO A 720 -23.50 -46.40 -5.25
C PRO A 720 -22.10 -46.04 -4.72
N ARG A 721 -21.72 -46.63 -3.58
CA ARG A 721 -20.37 -46.50 -3.00
C ARG A 721 -19.33 -47.25 -3.83
N GLY A 722 -18.22 -46.59 -4.14
CA GLY A 722 -16.97 -47.22 -4.58
C GLY A 722 -15.80 -46.71 -3.74
N HIS A 723 -14.99 -47.60 -3.17
CA HIS A 723 -13.83 -47.21 -2.38
C HIS A 723 -12.71 -46.67 -3.30
N GLY A 724 -12.32 -45.41 -3.08
CA GLY A 724 -11.16 -44.75 -3.68
C GLY A 724 -10.36 -44.01 -2.61
N THR A 725 -9.04 -43.97 -2.76
CA THR A 725 -8.09 -43.47 -1.76
C THR A 725 -8.18 -41.96 -1.52
N GLY A 726 -8.56 -41.57 -0.29
CA GLY A 726 -7.94 -40.46 0.45
C GLY A 726 -7.78 -39.10 -0.24
N LEU A 727 -8.85 -38.52 -0.78
CA LEU A 727 -8.95 -37.06 -0.87
C LEU A 727 -9.48 -36.55 0.47
N ARG A 728 -8.71 -35.69 1.13
CA ARG A 728 -9.18 -34.87 2.26
C ARG A 728 -9.60 -33.52 1.71
N ASP A 729 -10.78 -33.08 2.07
CA ASP A 729 -11.20 -31.69 1.87
C ASP A 729 -10.26 -30.79 2.67
N SER A 730 -9.40 -30.06 1.95
CA SER A 730 -8.54 -29.02 2.54
C SER A 730 -9.27 -27.68 2.44
N ASP A 731 -10.34 -27.56 3.22
CA ASP A 731 -10.89 -26.25 3.54
C ASP A 731 -9.75 -25.41 4.13
N SER A 732 -9.42 -24.32 3.44
CA SER A 732 -8.30 -23.44 3.79
C SER A 732 -8.45 -22.98 5.23
N SER A 733 -7.51 -23.39 6.08
CA SER A 733 -7.75 -23.49 7.51
C SER A 733 -7.48 -22.19 8.26
N ALA A 734 -7.73 -21.06 7.60
CA ALA A 734 -8.04 -19.79 8.24
C ALA A 734 -9.56 -19.56 8.36
N PHE A 735 -10.39 -20.43 7.76
CA PHE A 735 -11.82 -20.19 7.56
C PHE A 735 -12.68 -21.32 8.15
N LEU A 736 -13.49 -20.98 9.15
CA LEU A 736 -14.58 -21.83 9.64
C LEU A 736 -15.85 -21.51 8.84
N PRO A 737 -16.52 -22.49 8.20
CA PRO A 737 -17.90 -22.31 7.77
C PRO A 737 -18.78 -22.19 9.01
N LEU A 738 -19.21 -20.96 9.33
CA LEU A 738 -20.12 -20.69 10.43
C LEU A 738 -21.45 -21.43 10.18
N LYS A 739 -21.72 -22.45 11.01
CA LYS A 739 -23.00 -23.16 10.98
C LYS A 739 -24.09 -22.21 11.47
N HIS A 740 -25.00 -21.84 10.57
CA HIS A 740 -26.28 -21.26 10.97
C HIS A 740 -27.08 -22.29 11.78
N GLU A 741 -27.11 -22.13 13.10
CA GLU A 741 -28.07 -22.84 13.96
C GLU A 741 -29.48 -22.32 13.71
N ASN A 742 -30.19 -22.92 12.75
CA ASN A 742 -31.64 -22.80 12.64
C ASN A 742 -32.30 -23.84 13.56
N THR A 743 -32.18 -23.65 14.88
CA THR A 743 -32.80 -24.54 15.87
C THR A 743 -34.30 -24.31 15.96
N SER A 744 -35.06 -25.05 15.14
CA SER A 744 -36.52 -25.16 15.25
C SER A 744 -36.97 -26.61 15.41
N MET A 745 -36.46 -27.31 16.45
CA MET A 745 -37.12 -28.50 16.99
C MET A 745 -37.20 -28.44 18.51
N ALA A 746 -38.39 -28.72 19.02
CA ALA A 746 -38.71 -28.75 20.45
C ALA A 746 -38.93 -30.20 20.90
N TRP A 747 -38.65 -30.45 22.20
CA TRP A 747 -38.95 -31.66 22.98
C TRP A 747 -38.19 -32.95 22.62
N GLY A 748 -37.60 -33.59 23.65
CA GLY A 748 -37.24 -35.01 23.59
C GLY A 748 -36.02 -35.42 24.43
N GLU A 749 -36.23 -35.71 25.71
CA GLU A 749 -35.50 -36.69 26.56
C GLU A 749 -33.95 -36.60 26.74
N GLY A 750 -33.50 -36.49 28.00
CA GLY A 750 -32.19 -37.01 28.45
C GLY A 750 -32.26 -38.53 28.70
N PRO A 751 -31.22 -39.22 29.25
CA PRO A 751 -30.28 -38.76 30.30
C PRO A 751 -28.85 -39.37 30.10
N PRO A 752 -28.03 -39.75 31.12
CA PRO A 752 -27.78 -39.22 32.46
C PRO A 752 -26.29 -38.84 32.74
N SER A 753 -26.10 -38.01 33.77
CA SER A 753 -24.94 -37.89 34.69
C SER A 753 -23.57 -38.52 34.37
N LEU A 754 -22.51 -37.71 34.54
CA LEU A 754 -21.28 -38.14 35.24
C LEU A 754 -20.84 -37.05 36.24
N SER A 755 -20.42 -37.49 37.42
CA SER A 755 -20.20 -36.67 38.61
C SER A 755 -18.75 -36.18 38.75
N TYR A 756 -18.58 -34.94 39.21
CA TYR A 756 -17.40 -34.57 40.00
C TYR A 756 -17.79 -33.56 41.09
N ASP A 757 -17.92 -34.05 42.32
CA ASP A 757 -17.92 -33.20 43.53
C ASP A 757 -16.47 -33.10 44.02
N GLY A 758 -16.09 -31.91 44.48
CA GLY A 758 -14.71 -31.53 44.75
C GLY A 758 -14.61 -30.34 45.69
N ARG A 759 -15.51 -30.25 46.68
CA ARG A 759 -15.43 -29.22 47.73
C ARG A 759 -14.18 -29.39 48.58
N ALA A 760 -13.32 -28.38 48.58
CA ALA A 760 -12.39 -28.10 49.68
C ALA A 760 -12.58 -26.65 50.14
N SER A 761 -12.87 -26.46 51.42
CA SER A 761 -13.19 -25.16 52.02
C SER A 761 -11.95 -24.39 52.43
N MET A 762 -11.98 -23.06 52.30
CA MET A 762 -11.37 -22.19 53.30
C MET A 762 -12.13 -20.87 53.41
N THR A 763 -12.64 -20.61 54.61
CA THR A 763 -13.42 -19.42 54.98
C THR A 763 -12.65 -18.58 55.98
N PHE A 764 -12.44 -17.30 55.67
CA PHE A 764 -12.27 -16.21 56.63
C PHE A 764 -12.61 -14.90 55.89
N ARG A 765 -13.19 -13.84 56.47
CA ARG A 765 -14.21 -13.61 57.49
C ARG A 765 -14.37 -12.07 57.56
N ASP A 766 -15.58 -11.59 57.30
CA ASP A 766 -16.22 -10.35 57.76
C ASP A 766 -15.44 -9.02 57.88
N SER A 767 -15.95 -8.00 57.17
CA SER A 767 -16.24 -6.69 57.79
C SER A 767 -17.43 -6.01 57.07
N GLU A 768 -18.56 -5.88 57.77
CA GLU A 768 -19.71 -5.07 57.35
C GLU A 768 -19.41 -3.56 57.55
N ASP A 769 -19.96 -2.65 56.73
CA ASP A 769 -21.18 -1.95 57.15
C ASP A 769 -21.83 -1.00 56.12
N THR A 770 -23.17 -1.08 56.09
CA THR A 770 -24.21 -0.14 55.63
C THR A 770 -23.94 1.04 54.67
N TYR A 771 -24.74 1.10 53.58
CA TYR A 771 -25.88 2.06 53.51
C TYR A 771 -26.97 1.61 52.50
N ARG A 772 -28.26 1.81 52.83
CA ARG A 772 -29.41 1.58 51.93
C ARG A 772 -30.28 2.84 51.85
N GLY A 773 -30.74 3.20 50.65
CA GLY A 773 -31.72 4.26 50.38
C GLY A 773 -32.39 4.02 49.01
N PRO A 774 -33.69 4.37 48.81
CA PRO A 774 -34.52 3.65 47.85
C PRO A 774 -34.60 4.24 46.42
N TYR A 775 -34.95 3.36 45.49
CA TYR A 775 -35.16 3.61 44.06
C TYR A 775 -36.56 4.19 43.77
N VAL A 776 -36.67 5.16 42.86
CA VAL A 776 -37.93 5.72 42.34
C VAL A 776 -37.80 5.91 40.82
N PRO A 777 -38.65 5.27 39.98
CA PRO A 777 -38.63 5.43 38.53
C PRO A 777 -39.54 6.58 38.05
N PRO A 778 -39.11 7.42 37.08
CA PRO A 778 -39.98 8.39 36.41
C PRO A 778 -40.80 7.76 35.26
N PRO A 779 -41.89 8.42 34.80
CA PRO A 779 -42.98 7.75 34.06
C PRO A 779 -42.90 7.85 32.52
N SER A 780 -43.62 6.95 31.87
CA SER A 780 -43.85 6.93 30.41
C SER A 780 -44.92 7.94 29.96
N PRO A 781 -44.70 8.73 28.88
CA PRO A 781 -45.73 9.49 28.20
C PRO A 781 -46.32 8.76 26.98
N SER A 782 -47.62 9.00 26.73
CA SER A 782 -48.47 8.35 25.73
C SER A 782 -48.34 8.88 24.29
N LYS A 783 -48.90 8.12 23.35
CA LYS A 783 -48.94 8.38 21.89
C LYS A 783 -49.87 9.53 21.45
N GLN A 784 -49.51 10.15 20.31
CA GLN A 784 -50.36 10.83 19.28
C GLN A 784 -51.04 12.18 19.63
N PRO A 785 -51.51 12.96 18.62
CA PRO A 785 -50.87 13.31 17.33
C PRO A 785 -51.00 14.81 16.95
N MET A 786 -50.16 15.35 16.04
CA MET A 786 -50.42 16.59 15.28
C MET A 786 -49.94 16.38 13.83
N ILE A 787 -50.78 16.47 12.79
CA ILE A 787 -51.49 17.64 12.20
C ILE A 787 -50.54 18.55 11.40
N TYR A 788 -50.75 18.54 10.07
CA TYR A 788 -50.11 19.39 9.07
C TYR A 788 -50.59 20.85 9.15
N SER A 789 -49.68 21.82 8.96
CA SER A 789 -49.94 23.02 8.15
C SER A 789 -48.61 23.72 7.76
N PRO A 790 -48.43 24.18 6.49
CA PRO A 790 -47.19 24.84 6.04
C PRO A 790 -47.26 26.37 6.17
N GLY A 791 -46.09 27.04 6.31
CA GLY A 791 -46.02 28.50 6.42
C GLY A 791 -44.64 29.13 6.16
N SER A 792 -44.43 29.54 4.89
CA SER A 792 -43.69 30.75 4.45
C SER A 792 -42.38 31.21 5.14
N ASN A 793 -41.29 31.10 4.37
CA ASN A 793 -40.18 32.06 4.22
C ASN A 793 -40.67 33.55 4.13
N PRO A 794 -39.86 34.63 4.28
CA PRO A 794 -38.45 34.71 3.85
C PRO A 794 -37.46 35.69 4.60
N ARG A 795 -36.15 35.58 4.26
CA ARG A 795 -35.03 36.56 4.48
C ARG A 795 -34.61 36.80 5.95
N PHE A 796 -33.34 37.02 6.28
CA PHE A 796 -32.14 37.33 5.48
C PHE A 796 -31.10 36.21 5.47
#